data_AF-A0A928T9P7-F1
#
_entry.id   AF-A0A928T9P7-F1
#
_cell.length_a   1.000
_cell.length_b   1.000
_cell.length_c   1.000
_cell.angle_alpha   90.00
_cell.angle_beta   90.00
_cell.angle_gamma   90.00
#
_symmetry.space_group_name_H-M   'P 1'
#
loop_
_entity.id
_entity.type
_entity.pdbx_description
1 polymer ?
#
loop_
_entity_poly.entity_id
_entity_poly.type
_entity_poly.pdbx_seq_one_letter_code
_entity_poly.pdbx_strand_id
1 'polypeptide(L)'
;MKLRPLALVTALSLGRLLADDATDFPPKPPVKALTAAEEQKTFQLPPGYRMELILSEPDITEPVCLAFDGNGRLYVAEMSSYMRDIDGTDELVSTSRVSVHWSSKGDGKYDMHRVFADKLKLPRLLLPLADGVLIGETDTNDIYLYQDTNGDGVSDEKNPVYQGGPRGGNLEHQPSGMTWALDNWIYTAVNNYRLRWKDGQLIKQDIPGNGGQWGATQDDEGKFWVVNAGGEKGPLNFQNHILYGQSLARGQFEPGFEVVWPAMGLRDYQGGPGKSRDDDTLNHFTATCGGEIFRGDQLPAELRGNLFFGEPVGRLVRRTSIEVKDGITILHNPHPQSEFLRSTDACFRPVDMKTAPDGTLFICDMYRGIIQEGNWTKEGSYLRKVILQHSMDKIINRGRVWRLVHDTTKPVPAPKLLNATPAQLVEALAHPNGWHRDTAQKLLVLKQDKNVAPALIAMLQKNSSDLARIHALWTLEGLGALTSDLVRAALKDASPVLRRAAIRASESLADETLVADITTLTKDSDPTVVIQALLTAKQMKWKDHAKLINLTALSTPSKGVKEMAGQMLNSQISFPREFSNAQKDQMRRGQAIYQELCFTCHGLDGKGTAIDGLAPGMTLAPALAASKTVVQGDQVLRVLLHGLSGPVNGKTYQAQMIPMANNPDEWLADIASYVRKSFGNNGRFITKEDVAKLRKELAMRTTPWTIEELKRTGPQLPLENRSAWKLTASHNAKDLARAIDGNPETRWDTHTSQTPGMWVQIELPQATNIAGLTLDTATSRGDWPRGWKIEISQDGQTWDKPILEGQSEKVSTTDFLFPKPAKAKFIRITDTGSTKGTFWSIHELDVLEPAPKVAGK
;
A
#
# COMPACT_ATOMS: atom_id res chain seq x y z
N MET A 1 37.02 42.40 39.23
CA MET A 1 37.95 43.29 38.52
C MET A 1 38.11 42.77 37.08
N LYS A 2 37.64 43.58 36.12
CA LYS A 2 37.94 43.62 34.67
C LYS A 2 37.73 42.38 33.76
N LEU A 3 36.62 42.47 33.03
CA LEU A 3 36.30 42.04 31.66
C LEU A 3 37.45 42.13 30.62
N ARG A 4 37.41 41.20 29.63
CA ARG A 4 37.29 41.38 28.14
C ARG A 4 37.96 40.20 27.38
N PRO A 5 37.67 39.96 26.07
CA PRO A 5 36.37 39.82 25.41
C PRO A 5 36.33 38.66 24.35
N LEU A 6 35.13 38.44 23.81
CA LEU A 6 34.76 37.57 22.69
C LEU A 6 35.12 38.25 21.33
N ALA A 7 35.70 37.51 20.38
CA ALA A 7 35.71 37.83 18.93
C ALA A 7 35.93 36.51 18.14
N LEU A 8 34.90 35.94 17.52
CA LEU A 8 34.54 36.09 16.10
C LEU A 8 35.51 35.36 15.14
N VAL A 9 35.20 34.10 14.84
CA VAL A 9 35.55 33.46 13.56
C VAL A 9 34.26 32.92 12.96
N THR A 10 33.60 33.78 12.20
CA THR A 10 32.57 33.42 11.22
C THR A 10 33.25 33.21 9.87
N ALA A 11 32.69 32.29 9.08
CA ALA A 11 33.01 31.93 7.70
C ALA A 11 34.12 30.88 7.50
N LEU A 12 33.71 29.61 7.36
CA LEU A 12 33.87 28.80 6.14
C LEU A 12 33.39 27.36 6.39
N SER A 13 32.08 27.12 6.27
CA SER A 13 31.55 25.77 5.97
C SER A 13 30.14 25.83 5.35
N LEU A 14 29.86 26.84 4.54
CA LEU A 14 28.79 26.77 3.52
C LEU A 14 29.48 26.47 2.20
N GLY A 15 29.47 25.20 1.80
CA GLY A 15 30.07 24.79 0.53
C GLY A 15 30.23 23.27 0.44
N ARG A 16 29.11 22.54 0.49
CA ARG A 16 28.97 21.16 -0.05
C ARG A 16 27.50 20.74 -0.05
N LEU A 17 26.69 21.55 -0.71
CA LEU A 17 25.42 21.13 -1.30
C LEU A 17 25.32 21.98 -2.55
N LEU A 18 25.18 21.34 -3.72
CA LEU A 18 25.22 21.91 -5.08
C LEU A 18 26.61 21.86 -5.76
N ALA A 19 27.00 20.65 -6.19
CA ALA A 19 27.62 20.38 -7.49
C ALA A 19 27.64 18.86 -7.72
N ASP A 20 26.81 18.37 -8.65
CA ASP A 20 26.94 17.06 -9.30
C ASP A 20 28.21 17.10 -10.17
N ASP A 21 29.31 16.49 -9.73
CA ASP A 21 30.48 16.24 -10.56
C ASP A 21 30.69 14.73 -10.74
N ALA A 22 31.16 14.34 -11.92
CA ALA A 22 31.53 12.96 -12.27
C ALA A 22 32.60 12.33 -11.34
N THR A 23 33.17 13.12 -10.43
CA THR A 23 34.13 12.70 -9.40
C THR A 23 33.54 11.79 -8.34
N ASP A 24 32.23 11.82 -8.11
CA ASP A 24 31.57 11.03 -7.05
C ASP A 24 31.29 9.56 -7.45
N PHE A 25 31.38 9.22 -8.75
CA PHE A 25 31.15 7.86 -9.27
C PHE A 25 32.26 7.43 -10.24
N PRO A 26 33.50 7.20 -9.77
CA PRO A 26 34.57 6.72 -10.64
C PRO A 26 34.22 5.34 -11.23
N PRO A 27 34.64 5.01 -12.46
CA PRO A 27 34.37 3.69 -13.05
C PRO A 27 34.79 2.53 -12.12
N LYS A 28 33.93 1.51 -12.01
CA LYS A 28 34.20 0.30 -11.22
C LYS A 28 34.26 -0.92 -12.14
N PRO A 29 34.91 -2.02 -11.72
CA PRO A 29 34.81 -3.28 -12.44
C PRO A 29 33.33 -3.69 -12.61
N PRO A 30 32.94 -4.20 -13.80
CA PRO A 30 31.57 -4.62 -14.03
C PRO A 30 31.23 -5.81 -13.14
N VAL A 31 29.98 -5.83 -12.64
CA VAL A 31 29.41 -7.03 -12.02
C VAL A 31 29.35 -8.12 -13.09
N LYS A 32 29.71 -9.35 -12.72
CA LYS A 32 29.66 -10.51 -13.62
C LYS A 32 28.59 -11.47 -13.13
N ALA A 33 27.73 -11.90 -14.04
CA ALA A 33 26.83 -13.01 -13.79
C ALA A 33 27.64 -14.30 -13.56
N LEU A 34 27.30 -15.01 -12.50
CA LEU A 34 27.81 -16.33 -12.14
C LEU A 34 26.93 -17.43 -12.74
N THR A 35 27.55 -18.57 -13.00
CA THR A 35 26.79 -19.82 -13.21
C THR A 35 26.11 -20.24 -11.91
N ALA A 36 25.05 -21.04 -11.99
CA ALA A 36 24.37 -21.55 -10.79
C ALA A 36 25.34 -22.27 -9.84
N ALA A 37 26.29 -23.05 -10.35
CA ALA A 37 27.29 -23.74 -9.52
C ALA A 37 28.30 -22.79 -8.84
N GLU A 38 28.57 -21.62 -9.42
CA GLU A 38 29.42 -20.59 -8.82
C GLU A 38 28.65 -19.79 -7.77
N GLU A 39 27.42 -19.39 -8.07
CA GLU A 39 26.51 -18.74 -7.13
C GLU A 39 26.20 -19.61 -5.92
N GLN A 40 26.00 -20.92 -6.11
CA GLN A 40 25.76 -21.84 -4.98
C GLN A 40 26.86 -21.76 -3.91
N LYS A 41 28.10 -21.43 -4.31
CA LYS A 41 29.25 -21.28 -3.40
C LYS A 41 29.30 -19.92 -2.69
N THR A 42 28.51 -18.94 -3.13
CA THR A 42 28.45 -17.62 -2.50
C THR A 42 27.46 -17.55 -1.35
N PHE A 43 26.60 -18.56 -1.20
CA PHE A 43 25.63 -18.64 -0.12
C PHE A 43 26.29 -18.92 1.24
N GLN A 44 25.91 -18.13 2.22
CA GLN A 44 26.26 -18.27 3.63
C GLN A 44 24.99 -18.63 4.39
N LEU A 45 24.96 -19.84 4.95
CA LEU A 45 23.85 -20.42 5.70
C LEU A 45 24.33 -20.91 7.07
N PRO A 46 23.44 -21.06 8.06
CA PRO A 46 23.76 -21.75 9.30
C PRO A 46 24.31 -23.16 9.04
N PRO A 47 25.13 -23.70 9.97
CA PRO A 47 25.66 -25.05 9.86
C PRO A 47 24.55 -26.09 9.61
N GLY A 48 24.85 -27.08 8.76
CA GLY A 48 23.94 -28.16 8.39
C GLY A 48 22.97 -27.84 7.26
N TYR A 49 22.83 -26.57 6.85
CA TYR A 49 22.00 -26.17 5.73
C TYR A 49 22.81 -26.00 4.44
N ARG A 50 22.18 -26.29 3.29
CA ARG A 50 22.72 -26.02 1.96
C ARG A 50 21.59 -25.73 0.97
N MET A 51 21.93 -25.04 -0.11
CA MET A 51 21.04 -24.89 -1.26
C MET A 51 21.26 -26.03 -2.26
N GLU A 52 20.19 -26.56 -2.82
CA GLU A 52 20.21 -27.47 -3.97
C GLU A 52 19.51 -26.79 -5.15
N LEU A 53 20.13 -26.83 -6.34
CA LEU A 53 19.56 -26.24 -7.54
C LEU A 53 18.38 -27.09 -8.03
N ILE A 54 17.24 -26.45 -8.32
CA ILE A 54 16.05 -27.10 -8.89
C ILE A 54 15.86 -26.75 -10.36
N LEU A 55 15.90 -25.45 -10.68
CA LEU A 55 15.76 -24.94 -12.04
C LEU A 55 16.75 -23.79 -12.26
N SER A 56 17.26 -23.67 -13.48
CA SER A 56 18.04 -22.54 -13.98
C SER A 56 17.79 -22.37 -15.47
N GLU A 57 18.49 -21.44 -16.10
CA GLU A 57 18.52 -21.30 -17.55
C GLU A 57 19.05 -22.59 -18.22
N PRO A 58 18.55 -22.98 -19.41
CA PRO A 58 17.55 -22.28 -20.21
C PRO A 58 16.08 -22.59 -19.85
N ASP A 59 15.82 -23.46 -18.86
CA ASP A 59 14.47 -23.95 -18.55
C ASP A 59 13.56 -22.84 -18.02
N ILE A 60 14.12 -21.93 -17.21
CA ILE A 60 13.44 -20.72 -16.71
C ILE A 60 14.31 -19.47 -16.85
N THR A 61 13.67 -18.31 -16.91
CA THR A 61 14.30 -16.97 -16.88
C THR A 61 13.37 -15.97 -16.20
N GLU A 62 13.93 -15.01 -15.46
CA GLU A 62 13.20 -13.95 -14.74
C GLU A 62 12.03 -14.48 -13.88
N PRO A 63 12.22 -15.53 -13.05
CA PRO A 63 11.15 -16.11 -12.25
C PRO A 63 10.78 -15.16 -11.09
N VAL A 64 9.48 -15.04 -10.80
CA VAL A 64 8.99 -14.08 -9.80
C VAL A 64 7.96 -14.66 -8.82
N CYS A 65 7.33 -15.80 -9.15
CA CYS A 65 6.34 -16.45 -8.30
C CYS A 65 6.33 -17.96 -8.53
N LEU A 66 6.20 -18.73 -7.43
CA LEU A 66 6.15 -20.20 -7.45
C LEU A 66 4.81 -20.71 -6.92
N ALA A 67 4.30 -21.79 -7.51
CA ALA A 67 3.17 -22.52 -6.97
C ALA A 67 3.23 -24.03 -7.30
N PHE A 68 2.63 -24.86 -6.47
CA PHE A 68 2.57 -26.31 -6.67
C PHE A 68 1.14 -26.80 -6.83
N ASP A 69 0.91 -27.74 -7.75
CA ASP A 69 -0.36 -28.46 -7.84
C ASP A 69 -0.41 -29.69 -6.95
N GLY A 70 -1.57 -30.36 -6.87
CA GLY A 70 -1.76 -31.54 -6.01
C GLY A 70 -0.84 -32.73 -6.30
N ASN A 71 -0.16 -32.76 -7.44
CA ASN A 71 0.82 -33.79 -7.79
C ASN A 71 2.27 -33.30 -7.61
N GLY A 72 2.45 -32.11 -7.06
CA GLY A 72 3.75 -31.50 -6.79
C GLY A 72 4.46 -30.99 -8.05
N ARG A 73 3.73 -30.78 -9.16
CA ARG A 73 4.31 -30.06 -10.32
C ARG A 73 4.51 -28.60 -9.94
N LEU A 74 5.69 -28.06 -10.24
CA LEU A 74 6.06 -26.69 -9.96
C LEU A 74 5.69 -25.80 -11.13
N TYR A 75 4.81 -24.84 -10.88
CA TYR A 75 4.51 -23.75 -11.80
C TYR A 75 5.34 -22.53 -11.44
N VAL A 76 5.90 -21.86 -12.45
CA VAL A 76 6.75 -20.68 -12.30
C VAL A 76 6.22 -19.56 -13.17
N ALA A 77 5.92 -18.41 -12.58
CA ALA A 77 5.64 -17.19 -13.34
C ALA A 77 6.96 -16.49 -13.69
N GLU A 78 7.14 -16.17 -14.97
CA GLU A 78 8.37 -15.62 -15.53
C GLU A 78 8.07 -14.27 -16.20
N MET A 79 8.73 -13.20 -15.73
CA MET A 79 8.53 -11.83 -16.19
C MET A 79 9.58 -11.41 -17.23
N SER A 80 9.61 -12.09 -18.38
CA SER A 80 10.65 -11.91 -19.39
C SER A 80 10.75 -10.51 -20.01
N SER A 81 9.69 -9.70 -19.94
CA SER A 81 9.69 -8.30 -20.42
C SER A 81 10.11 -7.29 -19.34
N TYR A 82 10.26 -7.69 -18.07
CA TYR A 82 10.53 -6.76 -16.99
C TYR A 82 11.94 -6.15 -17.11
N MET A 83 12.04 -4.82 -17.07
CA MET A 83 13.31 -4.06 -17.09
C MET A 83 14.38 -4.66 -18.04
N ARG A 84 14.05 -4.80 -19.34
CA ARG A 84 14.96 -5.31 -20.39
C ARG A 84 16.21 -4.46 -20.57
N ASP A 85 16.09 -3.20 -20.21
CA ASP A 85 17.15 -2.22 -20.12
C ASP A 85 16.90 -1.32 -18.91
N ILE A 86 17.80 -0.39 -18.67
CA ILE A 86 17.74 0.55 -17.54
C ILE A 86 16.57 1.53 -17.62
N ASP A 87 15.94 1.67 -18.79
CA ASP A 87 14.82 2.58 -19.04
C ASP A 87 13.46 1.87 -19.01
N GLY A 88 13.45 0.53 -18.91
CA GLY A 88 12.22 -0.27 -18.91
C GLY A 88 11.53 -0.29 -20.28
N THR A 89 12.29 -0.18 -21.38
CA THR A 89 11.72 -0.19 -22.72
C THR A 89 10.90 -1.46 -22.96
N ASP A 90 9.69 -1.31 -23.50
CA ASP A 90 8.76 -2.38 -23.82
C ASP A 90 8.37 -3.27 -22.61
N GLU A 91 8.49 -2.77 -21.37
CA GLU A 91 8.23 -3.58 -20.16
C GLU A 91 6.84 -4.24 -20.12
N LEU A 92 5.82 -3.57 -20.67
CA LEU A 92 4.42 -4.01 -20.67
C LEU A 92 4.03 -4.83 -21.91
N VAL A 93 4.97 -5.24 -22.76
CA VAL A 93 4.65 -6.15 -23.88
C VAL A 93 4.34 -7.56 -23.37
N SER A 94 3.40 -8.21 -24.03
CA SER A 94 2.91 -9.55 -23.65
C SER A 94 3.84 -10.66 -24.16
N THR A 95 5.07 -10.73 -23.64
CA THR A 95 6.05 -11.79 -23.98
C THR A 95 6.41 -12.67 -22.79
N SER A 96 5.85 -12.39 -21.62
CA SER A 96 6.08 -13.17 -20.40
C SER A 96 5.28 -14.49 -20.42
N ARG A 97 5.57 -15.42 -19.51
CA ARG A 97 5.00 -16.77 -19.52
C ARG A 97 4.82 -17.36 -18.13
N VAL A 98 4.06 -18.44 -18.07
CA VAL A 98 4.05 -19.38 -16.94
C VAL A 98 4.53 -20.73 -17.46
N SER A 99 5.52 -21.32 -16.80
CA SER A 99 6.06 -22.65 -17.09
C SER A 99 5.64 -23.66 -16.03
N VAL A 100 5.68 -24.95 -16.38
CA VAL A 100 5.41 -26.07 -15.47
C VAL A 100 6.52 -27.11 -15.57
N HIS A 101 6.92 -27.61 -14.41
CA HIS A 101 8.05 -28.51 -14.26
C HIS A 101 7.74 -29.66 -13.31
N TRP A 102 8.27 -30.86 -13.60
CA TRP A 102 8.10 -32.02 -12.71
C TRP A 102 9.20 -33.06 -12.89
N SER A 103 9.25 -34.01 -11.95
CA SER A 103 10.09 -35.20 -12.03
C SER A 103 9.33 -36.35 -12.68
N SER A 104 9.80 -36.86 -13.80
CA SER A 104 9.26 -38.05 -14.46
C SER A 104 9.44 -39.33 -13.62
N LYS A 105 10.40 -39.32 -12.70
CA LYS A 105 10.79 -40.46 -11.85
C LYS A 105 10.27 -40.34 -10.42
N GLY A 106 9.75 -39.18 -10.02
CA GLY A 106 9.32 -38.92 -8.65
C GLY A 106 10.48 -38.84 -7.66
N ASP A 107 11.71 -38.58 -8.12
CA ASP A 107 12.93 -38.53 -7.30
C ASP A 107 13.25 -37.11 -6.79
N GLY A 108 12.35 -36.16 -7.05
CA GLY A 108 12.49 -34.75 -6.68
C GLY A 108 13.42 -33.95 -7.59
N LYS A 109 13.99 -34.56 -8.65
CA LYS A 109 14.74 -33.87 -9.70
C LYS A 109 13.82 -33.58 -10.88
N TYR A 110 13.71 -32.31 -11.22
CA TYR A 110 12.80 -31.84 -12.26
C TYR A 110 13.48 -32.01 -13.62
N ASP A 111 13.00 -32.95 -14.43
CA ASP A 111 13.54 -33.29 -15.75
C ASP A 111 12.54 -33.09 -16.89
N MET A 112 11.31 -32.69 -16.55
CA MET A 112 10.25 -32.36 -17.49
C MET A 112 9.92 -30.88 -17.39
N HIS A 113 9.92 -30.19 -18.52
CA HIS A 113 9.71 -28.74 -18.61
C HIS A 113 8.76 -28.43 -19.77
N ARG A 114 7.74 -27.59 -19.52
CA ARG A 114 6.80 -27.10 -20.53
C ARG A 114 6.51 -25.62 -20.28
N VAL A 115 6.27 -24.88 -21.36
CA VAL A 115 5.62 -23.57 -21.27
C VAL A 115 4.13 -23.85 -21.13
N PHE A 116 3.57 -23.63 -19.94
CA PHE A 116 2.17 -23.90 -19.68
C PHE A 116 1.27 -22.86 -20.36
N ALA A 117 1.58 -21.57 -20.19
CA ALA A 117 0.88 -20.47 -20.83
C ALA A 117 1.88 -19.39 -21.28
N ASP A 118 1.71 -18.83 -22.47
CA ASP A 118 2.58 -17.81 -23.06
C ASP A 118 1.83 -16.51 -23.38
N LYS A 119 2.57 -15.52 -23.90
CA LYS A 119 2.05 -14.22 -24.31
C LYS A 119 1.29 -13.50 -23.20
N LEU A 120 1.81 -13.62 -21.98
CA LEU A 120 1.27 -12.97 -20.80
C LEU A 120 1.94 -11.61 -20.60
N LYS A 121 1.19 -10.65 -20.07
CA LYS A 121 1.73 -9.38 -19.59
C LYS A 121 2.13 -9.53 -18.12
N LEU A 122 3.43 -9.78 -17.88
CA LEU A 122 4.04 -9.82 -16.55
C LEU A 122 3.15 -10.55 -15.50
N PRO A 123 2.99 -11.88 -15.62
CA PRO A 123 2.15 -12.67 -14.72
C PRO A 123 2.73 -12.68 -13.31
N ARG A 124 1.86 -12.58 -12.30
CA ARG A 124 2.26 -12.37 -10.89
C ARG A 124 1.35 -12.99 -9.84
N LEU A 125 0.22 -13.52 -10.28
CA LEU A 125 -0.71 -14.29 -9.47
C LEU A 125 -0.81 -15.68 -10.06
N LEU A 126 -0.57 -16.69 -9.23
CA LEU A 126 -0.48 -18.09 -9.65
C LEU A 126 -1.08 -18.98 -8.57
N LEU A 127 -2.17 -19.69 -8.87
CA LEU A 127 -2.80 -20.61 -7.92
C LEU A 127 -3.36 -21.85 -8.65
N PRO A 128 -2.66 -23.00 -8.60
CA PRO A 128 -3.18 -24.27 -9.10
C PRO A 128 -4.45 -24.71 -8.35
N LEU A 129 -5.45 -25.18 -9.08
CA LEU A 129 -6.70 -25.77 -8.59
C LEU A 129 -6.68 -27.30 -8.76
N ALA A 130 -7.83 -27.92 -9.07
CA ALA A 130 -7.93 -29.35 -9.35
C ALA A 130 -7.62 -29.69 -10.82
N ASP A 131 -8.11 -28.87 -11.73
CA ASP A 131 -8.18 -29.09 -13.19
C ASP A 131 -7.69 -27.88 -14.00
N GLY A 132 -6.95 -26.98 -13.36
CA GLY A 132 -6.40 -25.79 -14.00
C GLY A 132 -5.61 -24.91 -13.04
N VAL A 133 -5.17 -23.76 -13.54
CA VAL A 133 -4.38 -22.78 -12.80
C VAL A 133 -4.98 -21.40 -12.97
N LEU A 134 -5.24 -20.72 -11.86
CA LEU A 134 -5.61 -19.32 -11.88
C LEU A 134 -4.35 -18.48 -12.14
N ILE A 135 -4.42 -17.63 -13.17
CA ILE A 135 -3.35 -16.70 -13.55
C ILE A 135 -3.92 -15.28 -13.62
N GLY A 136 -3.22 -14.37 -12.96
CA GLY A 136 -3.47 -12.92 -13.04
C GLY A 136 -2.27 -12.17 -13.61
N GLU A 137 -2.56 -11.21 -14.48
CA GLU A 137 -1.59 -10.40 -15.24
C GLU A 137 -1.50 -8.98 -14.69
N THR A 138 -0.45 -8.26 -15.08
CA THR A 138 -0.25 -6.85 -14.74
C THR A 138 -1.25 -5.94 -15.48
N ASP A 139 -1.56 -4.78 -14.90
CA ASP A 139 -2.50 -3.75 -15.40
C ASP A 139 -3.97 -4.20 -15.52
N THR A 140 -4.34 -5.32 -14.91
CA THR A 140 -5.73 -5.71 -14.71
C THR A 140 -5.91 -6.41 -13.36
N ASN A 141 -7.13 -6.34 -12.82
CA ASN A 141 -7.55 -7.19 -11.71
C ASN A 141 -8.30 -8.43 -12.19
N ASP A 142 -8.41 -8.65 -13.49
CA ASP A 142 -9.04 -9.85 -14.06
C ASP A 142 -8.22 -11.10 -13.74
N ILE A 143 -8.91 -12.21 -13.50
CA ILE A 143 -8.29 -13.51 -13.26
C ILE A 143 -8.89 -14.52 -14.23
N TYR A 144 -8.01 -15.28 -14.87
CA TYR A 144 -8.36 -16.31 -15.82
C TYR A 144 -7.97 -17.68 -15.27
N LEU A 145 -8.81 -18.67 -15.54
CA LEU A 145 -8.51 -20.08 -15.36
C LEU A 145 -7.90 -20.61 -16.67
N TYR A 146 -6.68 -21.12 -16.59
CA TYR A 146 -6.00 -21.82 -17.66
C TYR A 146 -6.05 -23.32 -17.41
N GLN A 147 -6.42 -24.10 -18.42
CA GLN A 147 -6.60 -25.55 -18.29
C GLN A 147 -5.82 -26.27 -19.38
N ASP A 148 -5.29 -27.44 -19.03
CA ASP A 148 -4.67 -28.41 -19.92
C ASP A 148 -5.61 -29.61 -20.00
N THR A 149 -6.43 -29.66 -21.05
CA THR A 149 -7.48 -30.68 -21.21
C THR A 149 -6.97 -32.00 -21.79
N ASN A 150 -5.75 -32.01 -22.34
CA ASN A 150 -5.17 -33.18 -23.01
C ASN A 150 -4.02 -33.84 -22.21
N GLY A 151 -3.51 -33.19 -21.16
CA GLY A 151 -2.51 -33.68 -20.24
C GLY A 151 -1.06 -33.57 -20.72
N ASP A 152 -0.76 -32.76 -21.74
CA ASP A 152 0.58 -32.60 -22.30
C ASP A 152 1.46 -31.58 -21.55
N GLY A 153 0.88 -30.89 -20.56
CA GLY A 153 1.51 -29.86 -19.75
C GLY A 153 1.43 -28.45 -20.35
N VAL A 154 0.61 -28.23 -21.36
CA VAL A 154 0.35 -26.94 -22.01
C VAL A 154 -1.13 -26.60 -21.87
N SER A 155 -1.46 -25.36 -21.50
CA SER A 155 -2.85 -24.94 -21.44
C SER A 155 -3.43 -24.78 -22.85
N ASP A 156 -4.60 -25.38 -23.09
CA ASP A 156 -5.37 -25.28 -24.32
C ASP A 156 -6.70 -24.51 -24.15
N GLU A 157 -7.11 -24.23 -22.91
CA GLU A 157 -8.24 -23.36 -22.60
C GLU A 157 -7.87 -22.18 -21.68
N LYS A 158 -8.53 -21.02 -21.91
CA LYS A 158 -8.44 -19.79 -21.09
C LYS A 158 -9.84 -19.23 -20.85
N ASN A 159 -10.33 -19.33 -19.62
CA ASN A 159 -11.67 -18.91 -19.23
C ASN A 159 -11.62 -17.76 -18.21
N PRO A 160 -12.31 -16.61 -18.43
CA PRO A 160 -12.40 -15.57 -17.41
C PRO A 160 -13.26 -16.06 -16.23
N VAL A 161 -12.72 -15.99 -15.01
CA VAL A 161 -13.41 -16.40 -13.78
C VAL A 161 -13.60 -15.25 -12.79
N TYR A 162 -12.95 -14.12 -13.05
CA TYR A 162 -13.17 -12.86 -12.36
C TYR A 162 -12.89 -11.69 -13.31
N GLN A 163 -13.83 -10.74 -13.38
CA GLN A 163 -13.64 -9.49 -14.11
C GLN A 163 -13.49 -8.36 -13.10
N GLY A 164 -12.24 -8.04 -12.75
CA GLY A 164 -11.88 -7.01 -11.78
C GLY A 164 -11.67 -5.64 -12.43
N GLY A 165 -11.54 -5.59 -13.76
CA GLY A 165 -11.35 -4.35 -14.53
C GLY A 165 -9.90 -3.84 -14.51
N PRO A 166 -9.65 -2.70 -15.17
CA PRO A 166 -8.30 -2.18 -15.36
C PRO A 166 -7.62 -1.84 -14.03
N ARG A 167 -6.33 -2.16 -13.97
CA ARG A 167 -5.39 -1.77 -12.91
C ARG A 167 -4.25 -1.00 -13.58
N GLY A 168 -3.51 -0.22 -12.81
CA GLY A 168 -2.26 0.37 -13.31
C GLY A 168 -1.40 0.82 -12.15
N GLY A 169 -0.56 1.83 -12.33
CA GLY A 169 0.38 2.28 -11.30
C GLY A 169 1.70 1.52 -11.35
N ASN A 170 2.60 1.85 -10.41
CA ASN A 170 3.90 1.21 -10.27
C ASN A 170 3.74 -0.32 -10.09
N LEU A 171 4.50 -1.09 -10.87
CA LEU A 171 4.48 -2.55 -10.90
C LEU A 171 4.79 -3.19 -9.56
N GLU A 172 5.63 -2.59 -8.73
CA GLU A 172 5.94 -3.08 -7.38
C GLU A 172 4.72 -2.98 -6.45
N HIS A 173 3.73 -2.14 -6.79
CA HIS A 173 2.50 -1.90 -6.02
C HIS A 173 1.24 -2.37 -6.75
N GLN A 174 1.33 -3.50 -7.48
CA GLN A 174 0.15 -4.20 -8.04
C GLN A 174 -0.07 -5.56 -7.35
N PRO A 175 -1.29 -6.13 -7.39
CA PRO A 175 -1.62 -7.38 -6.72
C PRO A 175 -0.61 -8.49 -7.01
N SER A 176 -0.15 -9.20 -5.98
CA SER A 176 0.80 -10.30 -6.10
C SER A 176 0.58 -11.34 -5.01
N GLY A 177 1.15 -12.54 -5.16
CA GLY A 177 1.09 -13.61 -4.16
C GLY A 177 -0.34 -14.08 -3.88
N MET A 178 -0.81 -15.09 -4.61
CA MET A 178 -2.17 -15.62 -4.47
C MET A 178 -2.22 -16.81 -3.52
N THR A 179 -2.93 -16.68 -2.41
CA THR A 179 -2.99 -17.71 -1.36
C THR A 179 -4.43 -18.16 -1.15
N TRP A 180 -4.71 -19.45 -1.39
CA TRP A 180 -5.92 -20.11 -0.88
C TRP A 180 -5.76 -20.30 0.63
N ALA A 181 -6.46 -19.50 1.41
CA ALA A 181 -6.34 -19.51 2.86
C ALA A 181 -7.23 -20.58 3.51
N LEU A 182 -6.94 -20.86 4.78
CA LEU A 182 -7.65 -21.85 5.58
C LEU A 182 -9.16 -21.60 5.64
N ASP A 183 -9.61 -20.36 5.54
CA ASP A 183 -11.03 -19.98 5.57
C ASP A 183 -11.76 -20.14 4.22
N ASN A 184 -11.13 -20.83 3.26
CA ASN A 184 -11.61 -21.05 1.88
C ASN A 184 -11.77 -19.77 1.05
N TRP A 185 -11.21 -18.65 1.52
CA TRP A 185 -11.03 -17.45 0.71
C TRP A 185 -9.62 -17.40 0.13
N ILE A 186 -9.49 -16.68 -0.98
CA ILE A 186 -8.27 -16.42 -1.71
C ILE A 186 -7.88 -14.97 -1.45
N TYR A 187 -6.66 -14.77 -0.99
CA TYR A 187 -6.09 -13.46 -0.68
C TYR A 187 -4.92 -13.18 -1.60
N THR A 188 -4.67 -11.89 -1.85
CA THR A 188 -3.45 -11.43 -2.49
C THR A 188 -2.84 -10.28 -1.71
N ALA A 189 -1.54 -10.07 -1.82
CA ALA A 189 -0.94 -8.80 -1.43
C ALA A 189 -1.50 -7.67 -2.32
N VAL A 190 -1.50 -6.44 -1.81
CA VAL A 190 -1.93 -5.23 -2.54
C VAL A 190 -3.36 -5.33 -3.08
N ASN A 191 -4.33 -5.33 -2.16
CA ASN A 191 -5.74 -5.04 -2.45
C ASN A 191 -6.51 -4.76 -1.15
N ASN A 192 -7.80 -4.44 -1.29
CA ASN A 192 -8.80 -4.32 -0.22
C ASN A 192 -9.98 -5.30 -0.42
N TYR A 193 -9.71 -6.50 -0.94
CA TYR A 193 -10.74 -7.51 -1.16
C TYR A 193 -10.16 -8.93 -1.09
N ARG A 194 -11.02 -9.89 -0.81
CA ARG A 194 -10.73 -11.32 -0.94
C ARG A 194 -11.68 -11.96 -1.94
N LEU A 195 -11.24 -13.04 -2.54
CA LEU A 195 -12.02 -13.79 -3.53
C LEU A 195 -12.39 -15.16 -2.99
N ARG A 196 -13.47 -15.78 -3.46
CA ARG A 196 -13.80 -17.16 -3.11
C ARG A 196 -14.26 -17.90 -4.34
N TRP A 197 -13.76 -19.10 -4.53
CA TRP A 197 -14.22 -19.98 -5.58
C TRP A 197 -15.65 -20.46 -5.26
N LYS A 198 -16.57 -20.26 -6.20
CA LYS A 198 -17.96 -20.68 -6.10
C LYS A 198 -18.52 -20.94 -7.50
N ASP A 199 -18.98 -22.17 -7.73
CA ASP A 199 -19.71 -22.56 -8.95
C ASP A 199 -18.97 -22.19 -10.26
N GLY A 200 -17.65 -22.41 -10.32
CA GLY A 200 -16.83 -22.13 -11.51
C GLY A 200 -16.41 -20.67 -11.68
N GLN A 201 -16.70 -19.81 -10.70
CA GLN A 201 -16.39 -18.37 -10.72
C GLN A 201 -15.75 -17.92 -9.40
N LEU A 202 -15.13 -16.75 -9.40
CA LEU A 202 -14.63 -16.09 -8.20
C LEU A 202 -15.60 -14.99 -7.76
N ILE A 203 -16.12 -15.11 -6.54
CA ILE A 203 -16.91 -14.06 -5.90
C ILE A 203 -16.01 -13.14 -5.07
N LYS A 204 -16.32 -11.84 -5.07
CA LYS A 204 -15.54 -10.82 -4.35
C LYS A 204 -16.21 -10.45 -3.03
N GLN A 205 -15.40 -10.24 -1.99
CA GLN A 205 -15.80 -9.54 -0.77
C GLN A 205 -14.78 -8.48 -0.40
N ASP A 206 -15.23 -7.25 -0.17
CA ASP A 206 -14.38 -6.17 0.30
C ASP A 206 -13.92 -6.41 1.74
N ILE A 207 -12.64 -6.12 2.00
CA ILE A 207 -11.99 -6.19 3.30
C ILE A 207 -11.07 -4.98 3.48
N PRO A 208 -10.58 -4.70 4.70
CA PRO A 208 -9.53 -3.69 4.87
C PRO A 208 -8.27 -4.00 4.05
N GLY A 209 -7.55 -2.96 3.62
CA GLY A 209 -6.32 -3.12 2.84
C GLY A 209 -5.21 -3.79 3.66
N ASN A 210 -4.51 -4.77 3.08
CA ASN A 210 -3.45 -5.50 3.79
C ASN A 210 -2.13 -4.76 3.92
N GLY A 211 -1.86 -3.80 3.01
CA GLY A 211 -0.62 -3.02 3.01
C GLY A 211 0.64 -3.84 2.68
N GLY A 212 0.50 -5.05 2.16
CA GLY A 212 1.61 -5.82 1.58
C GLY A 212 2.06 -5.21 0.25
N GLN A 213 3.23 -5.62 -0.23
CA GLN A 213 3.77 -5.16 -1.52
C GLN A 213 3.99 -6.32 -2.49
N TRP A 214 4.89 -7.26 -2.15
CA TRP A 214 5.17 -8.42 -2.99
C TRP A 214 5.14 -9.73 -2.21
N GLY A 215 4.28 -10.65 -2.66
CA GLY A 215 4.12 -11.97 -2.07
C GLY A 215 3.21 -11.97 -0.83
N ALA A 216 2.64 -13.14 -0.55
CA ALA A 216 1.78 -13.35 0.59
C ALA A 216 1.78 -14.81 1.02
N THR A 217 1.40 -15.06 2.27
CA THR A 217 1.38 -16.40 2.88
C THR A 217 0.35 -16.46 4.01
N GLN A 218 0.24 -17.60 4.67
CA GLN A 218 -0.56 -17.78 5.87
C GLN A 218 0.16 -18.67 6.89
N ASP A 219 -0.17 -18.52 8.17
CA ASP A 219 0.25 -19.48 9.19
C ASP A 219 -0.69 -20.71 9.26
N ASP A 220 -0.43 -21.62 10.19
CA ASP A 220 -1.21 -22.84 10.38
C ASP A 220 -2.64 -22.58 10.89
N GLU A 221 -2.92 -21.40 11.44
CA GLU A 221 -4.26 -21.00 11.89
C GLU A 221 -5.00 -20.16 10.85
N GLY A 222 -4.39 -20.01 9.67
CA GLY A 222 -4.91 -19.23 8.57
C GLY A 222 -4.92 -17.73 8.82
N LYS A 223 -4.03 -17.20 9.67
CA LYS A 223 -3.75 -15.75 9.70
C LYS A 223 -2.96 -15.41 8.45
N PHE A 224 -3.44 -14.40 7.70
CA PHE A 224 -2.78 -13.93 6.49
C PHE A 224 -1.58 -13.04 6.82
N TRP A 225 -0.46 -13.23 6.13
CA TRP A 225 0.78 -12.49 6.35
C TRP A 225 1.29 -11.86 5.06
N VAL A 226 1.79 -10.64 5.19
CA VAL A 226 2.41 -9.87 4.10
C VAL A 226 3.62 -9.10 4.62
N VAL A 227 4.53 -8.76 3.70
CA VAL A 227 5.68 -7.89 3.93
C VAL A 227 5.60 -6.68 3.00
N ASN A 228 6.24 -5.58 3.41
CA ASN A 228 6.27 -4.34 2.64
C ASN A 228 7.67 -3.73 2.69
N ALA A 229 8.22 -3.45 1.52
CA ALA A 229 9.51 -2.79 1.37
C ALA A 229 9.45 -1.31 1.76
N GLY A 230 8.35 -0.63 1.42
CA GLY A 230 8.13 0.76 1.76
C GLY A 230 8.18 0.98 3.26
N GLY A 231 8.70 2.14 3.66
CA GLY A 231 8.80 2.52 5.07
C GLY A 231 9.90 1.79 5.83
N GLU A 232 10.57 0.82 5.19
CA GLU A 232 11.75 0.11 5.71
C GLU A 232 11.45 -0.73 6.96
N LYS A 233 10.25 -1.32 7.04
CA LYS A 233 9.77 -2.04 8.24
C LYS A 233 9.63 -3.55 8.07
N GLY A 234 9.50 -4.05 6.84
CA GLY A 234 9.29 -5.47 6.59
C GLY A 234 7.85 -5.93 6.85
N PRO A 235 7.60 -6.92 7.73
CA PRO A 235 6.25 -7.44 8.00
C PRO A 235 5.28 -6.36 8.51
N LEU A 236 4.02 -6.40 8.07
CA LEU A 236 2.98 -5.45 8.50
C LEU A 236 1.68 -6.15 8.85
N ASN A 237 0.84 -5.48 9.66
CA ASN A 237 -0.56 -5.85 9.92
C ASN A 237 -0.81 -7.29 10.39
N PHE A 238 0.13 -7.87 11.13
CA PHE A 238 0.13 -9.29 11.53
C PHE A 238 -0.44 -9.56 12.94
N GLN A 239 -0.94 -8.55 13.64
CA GLN A 239 -1.52 -8.73 14.98
C GLN A 239 -2.82 -9.53 14.98
N ASN A 240 -3.64 -9.37 13.93
CA ASN A 240 -4.86 -10.14 13.74
C ASN A 240 -5.04 -10.50 12.26
N HIS A 241 -6.02 -11.35 11.97
CA HIS A 241 -6.40 -11.62 10.61
C HIS A 241 -6.85 -10.34 9.89
N ILE A 242 -6.38 -10.09 8.66
CA ILE A 242 -6.62 -8.82 7.96
C ILE A 242 -8.10 -8.51 7.69
N LEU A 243 -8.94 -9.55 7.65
CA LEU A 243 -10.41 -9.44 7.63
C LEU A 243 -10.94 -8.42 8.66
N TYR A 244 -10.31 -8.34 9.83
CA TYR A 244 -10.72 -7.45 10.92
C TYR A 244 -10.07 -6.06 10.88
N GLY A 245 -9.18 -5.81 9.93
CA GLY A 245 -8.47 -4.56 9.77
C GLY A 245 -7.01 -4.60 10.19
N GLN A 246 -6.34 -3.50 9.88
CA GLN A 246 -4.97 -3.23 10.28
C GLN A 246 -4.92 -2.95 11.79
N SER A 247 -3.97 -3.58 12.48
CA SER A 247 -3.68 -3.32 13.89
C SER A 247 -2.18 -3.29 14.12
N LEU A 248 -1.75 -2.37 14.98
CA LEU A 248 -0.35 -2.13 15.32
C LEU A 248 -0.20 -2.13 16.85
N ALA A 249 0.53 -3.10 17.37
CA ALA A 249 0.80 -3.16 18.81
C ALA A 249 2.16 -2.50 19.13
N ARG A 250 2.25 -1.84 20.28
CA ARG A 250 3.51 -1.34 20.82
C ARG A 250 4.44 -2.51 21.11
N GLY A 251 5.69 -2.40 20.68
CA GLY A 251 6.70 -3.44 20.91
C GLY A 251 6.41 -4.74 20.14
N GLN A 252 5.67 -4.68 19.03
CA GLN A 252 5.46 -5.83 18.14
C GLN A 252 6.73 -6.29 17.39
N PHE A 253 7.81 -5.52 17.51
CA PHE A 253 9.15 -5.86 17.04
C PHE A 253 10.13 -5.72 18.21
N GLU A 254 11.16 -6.55 18.22
CA GLU A 254 12.35 -6.25 19.01
C GLU A 254 13.00 -4.93 18.53
N PRO A 255 13.74 -4.21 19.40
CA PRO A 255 14.49 -3.02 18.98
C PRO A 255 15.51 -3.33 17.88
N GLY A 256 15.50 -2.55 16.80
CA GLY A 256 16.43 -2.71 15.68
C GLY A 256 16.09 -3.87 14.75
N PHE A 257 14.87 -4.40 14.80
CA PHE A 257 14.42 -5.51 13.94
C PHE A 257 14.64 -5.19 12.44
N GLU A 258 14.48 -3.94 12.04
CA GLU A 258 14.64 -3.44 10.69
C GLU A 258 16.10 -3.42 10.18
N VAL A 259 17.08 -3.57 11.07
CA VAL A 259 18.51 -3.58 10.74
C VAL A 259 18.87 -4.89 10.06
N VAL A 260 19.59 -4.81 8.93
CA VAL A 260 19.98 -5.98 8.12
C VAL A 260 21.49 -6.16 8.02
N TRP A 261 21.96 -7.40 7.86
CA TRP A 261 23.40 -7.71 7.90
C TRP A 261 23.88 -8.49 6.66
N PRO A 262 23.82 -7.90 5.45
CA PRO A 262 24.17 -8.60 4.20
C PRO A 262 25.67 -8.88 4.12
N ALA A 263 26.06 -9.82 3.25
CA ALA A 263 27.46 -10.14 2.99
C ALA A 263 28.07 -9.32 1.82
N MET A 264 27.22 -8.72 0.98
CA MET A 264 27.63 -7.95 -0.19
C MET A 264 27.64 -6.43 0.11
N GLY A 265 28.79 -5.80 -0.10
CA GLY A 265 28.93 -4.34 -0.10
C GLY A 265 28.72 -3.78 -1.51
N LEU A 266 27.49 -3.46 -1.87
CA LEU A 266 27.14 -2.81 -3.14
C LEU A 266 26.01 -1.82 -2.90
N ARG A 267 26.24 -0.55 -3.23
CA ARG A 267 25.33 0.55 -2.88
C ARG A 267 24.20 0.76 -3.89
N ASP A 268 23.58 -0.31 -4.39
CA ASP A 268 22.47 -0.30 -5.35
C ASP A 268 21.08 -0.31 -4.68
N TYR A 269 20.96 0.35 -3.52
CA TYR A 269 19.70 0.58 -2.82
C TYR A 269 19.19 2.00 -2.96
N GLN A 270 17.87 2.10 -2.90
CA GLN A 270 17.16 3.36 -2.79
C GLN A 270 17.52 4.05 -1.46
N GLY A 271 17.62 5.38 -1.46
CA GLY A 271 18.10 6.16 -0.31
C GLY A 271 19.62 6.43 -0.30
N GLY A 272 20.37 5.75 -1.18
CA GLY A 272 21.78 6.03 -1.44
C GLY A 272 22.68 5.84 -0.22
N PRO A 273 23.79 6.61 -0.09
CA PRO A 273 24.78 6.41 0.97
C PRO A 273 24.23 6.51 2.41
N GLY A 274 23.05 7.09 2.60
CA GLY A 274 22.40 7.12 3.92
C GLY A 274 21.91 5.74 4.40
N LYS A 275 21.77 4.77 3.49
CA LYS A 275 21.36 3.39 3.79
C LYS A 275 22.53 2.41 3.77
N SER A 276 23.75 2.92 3.70
CA SER A 276 24.96 2.12 3.69
C SER A 276 25.71 2.22 5.02
N ARG A 277 26.34 1.13 5.45
CA ARG A 277 27.45 1.18 6.40
C ARG A 277 28.74 1.64 5.71
N ASP A 278 29.79 1.81 6.50
CA ASP A 278 31.13 2.21 6.01
C ASP A 278 31.74 1.20 5.03
N ASP A 279 31.31 -0.06 5.09
CA ASP A 279 31.75 -1.16 4.20
C ASP A 279 30.82 -1.38 2.99
N ASP A 280 29.98 -0.38 2.66
CA ASP A 280 29.02 -0.38 1.55
C ASP A 280 27.84 -1.36 1.73
N THR A 281 27.76 -2.09 2.83
CA THR A 281 26.64 -3.00 3.11
C THR A 281 25.37 -2.23 3.46
N LEU A 282 24.22 -2.76 3.03
CA LEU A 282 22.91 -2.21 3.35
C LEU A 282 22.66 -2.27 4.87
N ASN A 283 22.20 -1.17 5.49
CA ASN A 283 22.04 -1.07 6.94
C ASN A 283 20.63 -1.36 7.46
N HIS A 284 19.58 -1.12 6.67
CA HIS A 284 18.17 -1.34 7.02
C HIS A 284 17.41 -1.95 5.83
N PHE A 285 16.24 -2.53 6.09
CA PHE A 285 15.34 -2.98 5.01
C PHE A 285 15.10 -1.88 3.96
N THR A 286 15.03 -2.25 2.69
CA THR A 286 14.67 -1.34 1.59
C THR A 286 13.82 -1.99 0.50
N ALA A 287 13.82 -3.32 0.38
CA ALA A 287 13.16 -4.04 -0.72
C ALA A 287 12.47 -5.34 -0.27
N THR A 288 12.06 -5.45 1.00
CA THR A 288 11.53 -6.72 1.54
C THR A 288 10.34 -7.26 0.73
N CYS A 289 10.38 -8.55 0.38
CA CYS A 289 9.38 -9.21 -0.46
C CYS A 289 9.31 -10.73 -0.21
N GLY A 290 8.31 -11.39 -0.80
CA GLY A 290 8.31 -12.84 -0.96
C GLY A 290 8.16 -13.62 0.34
N GLY A 291 7.33 -13.13 1.26
CA GLY A 291 7.16 -13.72 2.58
C GLY A 291 6.52 -15.11 2.57
N GLU A 292 7.04 -16.04 3.37
CA GLU A 292 6.52 -17.39 3.58
C GLU A 292 6.63 -17.79 5.06
N ILE A 293 5.52 -18.20 5.67
CA ILE A 293 5.58 -18.88 6.97
C ILE A 293 5.97 -20.33 6.68
N PHE A 294 7.12 -20.77 7.19
CA PHE A 294 7.58 -22.14 6.92
C PHE A 294 6.73 -23.16 7.69
N ARG A 295 6.04 -24.03 6.97
CA ARG A 295 5.14 -25.06 7.55
C ARG A 295 5.50 -26.49 7.11
N GLY A 296 6.74 -26.66 6.63
CA GLY A 296 7.28 -27.93 6.14
C GLY A 296 7.81 -28.82 7.26
N ASP A 297 7.98 -30.10 6.96
CA ASP A 297 8.35 -31.12 7.94
C ASP A 297 9.76 -31.73 7.75
N GLN A 298 10.49 -31.35 6.70
CA GLN A 298 11.83 -31.89 6.38
C GLN A 298 13.01 -31.01 6.81
N LEU A 299 12.75 -29.82 7.34
CA LEU A 299 13.77 -28.96 7.97
C LEU A 299 13.64 -28.99 9.51
N PRO A 300 14.69 -28.58 10.25
CA PRO A 300 14.67 -28.53 11.70
C PRO A 300 13.42 -27.86 12.28
N ALA A 301 12.88 -28.46 13.35
CA ALA A 301 11.53 -28.16 13.85
C ALA A 301 11.39 -26.72 14.37
N GLU A 302 12.49 -26.10 14.81
CA GLU A 302 12.53 -24.71 15.26
C GLU A 302 12.26 -23.69 14.16
N LEU A 303 12.34 -24.09 12.88
CA LEU A 303 11.97 -23.23 11.76
C LEU A 303 10.45 -23.18 11.53
N ARG A 304 9.70 -24.19 11.98
CA ARG A 304 8.25 -24.26 11.73
C ARG A 304 7.55 -23.08 12.38
N GLY A 305 6.61 -22.48 11.65
CA GLY A 305 5.88 -21.30 12.09
C GLY A 305 6.71 -20.01 12.12
N ASN A 306 7.96 -20.02 11.65
CA ASN A 306 8.75 -18.79 11.50
C ASN A 306 8.45 -18.16 10.13
N LEU A 307 8.52 -16.83 10.07
CA LEU A 307 8.39 -16.09 8.83
C LEU A 307 9.76 -15.99 8.14
N PHE A 308 9.82 -16.33 6.86
CA PHE A 308 10.95 -16.09 5.98
C PHE A 308 10.57 -15.05 4.94
N PHE A 309 11.44 -14.10 4.64
CA PHE A 309 11.22 -13.14 3.56
C PHE A 309 12.54 -12.63 2.98
N GLY A 310 12.51 -12.25 1.71
CA GLY A 310 13.69 -11.79 0.97
C GLY A 310 13.94 -10.31 1.22
N GLU A 311 15.20 -9.93 1.14
CA GLU A 311 15.65 -8.55 0.95
C GLU A 311 16.61 -8.58 -0.25
N PRO A 312 16.07 -8.51 -1.49
CA PRO A 312 16.81 -8.79 -2.71
C PRO A 312 17.88 -7.75 -3.00
N VAL A 313 17.78 -6.53 -2.46
CA VAL A 313 18.88 -5.56 -2.54
C VAL A 313 19.97 -5.89 -1.54
N GLY A 314 19.63 -6.45 -0.38
CA GLY A 314 20.61 -7.00 0.56
C GLY A 314 21.20 -8.37 0.18
N ARG A 315 20.70 -9.04 -0.87
CA ARG A 315 21.10 -10.41 -1.27
C ARG A 315 20.93 -11.40 -0.11
N LEU A 316 19.84 -11.26 0.65
CA LEU A 316 19.64 -12.01 1.89
C LEU A 316 18.19 -12.49 2.03
N VAL A 317 18.01 -13.50 2.90
CA VAL A 317 16.70 -13.93 3.41
C VAL A 317 16.72 -13.80 4.93
N ARG A 318 15.76 -13.04 5.46
CA ARG A 318 15.48 -12.93 6.89
C ARG A 318 14.68 -14.14 7.33
N ARG A 319 15.09 -14.77 8.44
CA ARG A 319 14.21 -15.60 9.28
C ARG A 319 13.73 -14.75 10.45
N THR A 320 12.46 -14.86 10.78
CA THR A 320 11.83 -14.18 11.90
C THR A 320 11.07 -15.17 12.76
N SER A 321 11.49 -15.29 14.02
CA SER A 321 10.74 -16.06 15.01
C SER A 321 9.56 -15.24 15.53
N ILE A 322 8.44 -15.92 15.77
CA ILE A 322 7.19 -15.32 16.19
C ILE A 322 6.89 -15.75 17.63
N GLU A 323 6.76 -14.78 18.53
CA GLU A 323 6.30 -14.98 19.91
C GLU A 323 4.91 -14.36 20.07
N VAL A 324 3.98 -15.05 20.73
CA VAL A 324 2.70 -14.44 21.15
C VAL A 324 2.70 -14.31 22.66
N LYS A 325 2.71 -13.07 23.15
CA LYS A 325 2.76 -12.76 24.57
C LYS A 325 1.58 -11.88 24.95
N ASP A 326 0.76 -12.38 25.89
CA ASP A 326 -0.43 -11.67 26.37
C ASP A 326 -1.38 -11.23 25.24
N GLY A 327 -1.46 -12.01 24.16
CA GLY A 327 -2.29 -11.70 22.99
C GLY A 327 -1.65 -10.81 21.92
N ILE A 328 -0.41 -10.32 22.16
CA ILE A 328 0.35 -9.53 21.19
C ILE A 328 1.37 -10.41 20.48
N THR A 329 1.43 -10.29 19.15
CA THR A 329 2.45 -10.95 18.33
C THR A 329 3.72 -10.08 18.31
N ILE A 330 4.87 -10.66 18.63
CA ILE A 330 6.17 -10.02 18.70
C ILE A 330 7.14 -10.75 17.77
N LEU A 331 7.84 -9.99 16.92
CA LEU A 331 8.77 -10.52 15.93
C LEU A 331 10.22 -10.27 16.37
N HIS A 332 11.04 -11.32 16.24
CA HIS A 332 12.46 -11.31 16.58
C HIS A 332 13.31 -11.84 15.42
N ASN A 333 14.52 -11.31 15.26
CA ASN A 333 15.58 -11.84 14.42
C ASN A 333 16.46 -12.79 15.25
N PRO A 334 16.36 -14.12 15.06
CA PRO A 334 17.17 -15.08 15.80
C PRO A 334 18.64 -15.12 15.35
N HIS A 335 19.06 -14.28 14.40
CA HIS A 335 20.41 -14.21 13.85
C HIS A 335 21.07 -12.86 14.22
N PRO A 336 21.67 -12.74 15.43
CA PRO A 336 22.29 -11.48 15.84
C PRO A 336 23.43 -11.10 14.89
N GLN A 337 23.39 -9.87 14.37
CA GLN A 337 24.36 -9.33 13.42
C GLN A 337 24.59 -10.20 12.17
N SER A 338 23.60 -11.01 11.81
CA SER A 338 23.61 -11.89 10.65
C SER A 338 22.19 -12.02 10.10
N GLU A 339 22.06 -12.83 9.07
CA GLU A 339 20.78 -13.24 8.48
C GLU A 339 20.75 -14.75 8.34
N PHE A 340 19.58 -15.31 8.06
CA PHE A 340 19.44 -16.75 7.84
C PHE A 340 20.16 -17.19 6.57
N LEU A 341 20.02 -16.44 5.48
CA LEU A 341 20.79 -16.64 4.25
C LEU A 341 21.37 -15.31 3.81
N ARG A 342 22.64 -15.31 3.39
CA ARG A 342 23.30 -14.18 2.72
C ARG A 342 24.05 -14.67 1.50
N SER A 343 24.21 -13.84 0.50
CA SER A 343 25.06 -14.12 -0.66
C SER A 343 26.07 -12.99 -0.88
N THR A 344 27.27 -13.35 -1.34
CA THR A 344 28.24 -12.39 -1.90
C THR A 344 28.08 -12.18 -3.41
N ASP A 345 27.12 -12.87 -4.05
CA ASP A 345 26.78 -12.61 -5.46
C ASP A 345 25.86 -11.38 -5.54
N ALA A 346 26.30 -10.36 -6.27
CA ALA A 346 25.54 -9.13 -6.52
C ALA A 346 24.22 -9.37 -7.25
N CYS A 347 24.06 -10.49 -7.95
CA CYS A 347 22.88 -10.81 -8.75
C CYS A 347 21.87 -11.73 -8.05
N PHE A 348 22.15 -12.26 -6.86
CA PHE A 348 21.17 -13.05 -6.10
C PHE A 348 20.01 -12.16 -5.62
N ARG A 349 18.79 -12.39 -6.15
CA ARG A 349 17.57 -11.61 -5.89
C ARG A 349 16.43 -12.54 -5.42
N PRO A 350 16.38 -12.93 -4.13
CA PRO A 350 15.27 -13.73 -3.60
C PRO A 350 13.98 -12.91 -3.56
N VAL A 351 13.00 -13.27 -4.40
CA VAL A 351 11.74 -12.50 -4.58
C VAL A 351 10.48 -13.22 -4.14
N ASP A 352 10.49 -14.55 -4.04
CA ASP A 352 9.37 -15.36 -3.57
C ASP A 352 9.86 -16.66 -2.91
N MET A 353 9.04 -17.23 -2.03
CA MET A 353 9.35 -18.47 -1.32
C MET A 353 8.10 -19.29 -1.08
N LYS A 354 8.23 -20.62 -1.07
CA LYS A 354 7.12 -21.53 -0.78
C LYS A 354 7.57 -22.74 0.03
N THR A 355 6.79 -23.07 1.06
CA THR A 355 6.82 -24.40 1.65
C THR A 355 6.41 -25.40 0.57
N ALA A 356 7.32 -26.30 0.21
CA ALA A 356 7.15 -27.22 -0.90
C ALA A 356 6.43 -28.51 -0.45
N PRO A 357 5.86 -29.28 -1.42
CA PRO A 357 5.22 -30.56 -1.12
C PRO A 357 6.14 -31.58 -0.44
N ASP A 358 7.44 -31.47 -0.69
CA ASP A 358 8.46 -32.33 -0.10
C ASP A 358 8.82 -31.94 1.34
N GLY A 359 8.20 -30.90 1.91
CA GLY A 359 8.43 -30.45 3.29
C GLY A 359 9.64 -29.54 3.48
N THR A 360 10.30 -29.12 2.39
CA THR A 360 11.40 -28.15 2.38
C THR A 360 10.92 -26.75 1.97
N LEU A 361 11.83 -25.77 1.91
CA LEU A 361 11.55 -24.40 1.47
C LEU A 361 12.18 -24.16 0.09
N PHE A 362 11.38 -23.75 -0.89
CA PHE A 362 11.88 -23.33 -2.20
C PHE A 362 11.99 -21.81 -2.23
N ILE A 363 13.07 -21.30 -2.81
CA ILE A 363 13.39 -19.88 -2.94
C ILE A 363 13.48 -19.54 -4.42
N CYS A 364 12.66 -18.59 -4.84
CA CYS A 364 12.64 -18.01 -6.18
C CYS A 364 13.67 -16.89 -6.25
N ASP A 365 14.69 -17.09 -7.07
CA ASP A 365 15.72 -16.11 -7.32
C ASP A 365 15.59 -15.57 -8.74
N MET A 366 15.22 -14.29 -8.84
CA MET A 366 15.05 -13.64 -10.14
C MET A 366 16.37 -13.53 -10.92
N TYR A 367 17.51 -13.62 -10.22
CA TYR A 367 18.87 -13.50 -10.73
C TYR A 367 19.09 -12.43 -11.79
N ARG A 368 19.36 -11.19 -11.37
CA ARG A 368 19.55 -10.08 -12.31
C ARG A 368 20.30 -8.90 -11.72
N GLY A 369 20.79 -8.03 -12.59
CA GLY A 369 21.46 -6.80 -12.19
C GLY A 369 20.49 -5.78 -11.60
N ILE A 370 19.50 -5.32 -12.36
CA ILE A 370 18.50 -4.35 -11.89
C ILE A 370 17.33 -5.11 -11.28
N ILE A 371 16.92 -4.82 -10.04
CA ILE A 371 15.72 -5.42 -9.44
C ILE A 371 14.56 -4.43 -9.31
N GLN A 372 14.85 -3.14 -9.36
CA GLN A 372 13.89 -2.05 -9.21
C GLN A 372 13.17 -1.75 -10.52
N GLU A 373 11.90 -1.31 -10.43
CA GLU A 373 11.15 -0.78 -11.58
C GLU A 373 11.80 0.52 -12.13
N GLY A 374 11.60 0.79 -13.42
CA GLY A 374 12.15 1.95 -14.13
C GLY A 374 11.86 3.30 -13.50
N ASN A 375 10.84 3.40 -12.64
CA ASN A 375 10.58 4.60 -11.86
C ASN A 375 11.74 5.02 -10.94
N TRP A 376 12.56 4.07 -10.50
CA TRP A 376 13.70 4.28 -9.63
C TRP A 376 15.02 4.54 -10.39
N THR A 377 15.09 4.19 -11.67
CA THR A 377 16.31 4.23 -12.52
C THR A 377 16.30 5.36 -13.56
N LYS A 378 15.41 6.33 -13.40
CA LYS A 378 15.30 7.51 -14.29
C LYS A 378 16.63 8.27 -14.40
N GLU A 379 16.80 8.98 -15.51
CA GLU A 379 17.97 9.82 -15.74
C GLU A 379 18.20 10.81 -14.58
N GLY A 380 19.45 10.94 -14.15
CA GLY A 380 19.85 11.74 -13.00
C GLY A 380 19.68 11.05 -11.63
N SER A 381 19.00 9.90 -11.54
CA SER A 381 18.85 9.21 -10.26
C SER A 381 20.17 8.63 -9.75
N TYR A 382 20.32 8.57 -8.43
CA TYR A 382 21.46 7.92 -7.77
C TYR A 382 21.62 6.47 -8.23
N LEU A 383 20.51 5.71 -8.26
CA LEU A 383 20.52 4.30 -8.64
C LEU A 383 21.00 4.10 -10.07
N ARG A 384 20.56 4.95 -11.02
CA ARG A 384 21.01 4.87 -12.40
C ARG A 384 22.53 4.99 -12.50
N LYS A 385 23.14 5.92 -11.74
CA LYS A 385 24.60 6.12 -11.70
C LYS A 385 25.33 4.86 -11.23
N VAL A 386 24.85 4.24 -10.14
CA VAL A 386 25.43 2.98 -9.61
C VAL A 386 25.29 1.83 -10.60
N ILE A 387 24.09 1.66 -11.18
CA ILE A 387 23.81 0.61 -12.17
C ILE A 387 24.79 0.68 -13.34
N LEU A 388 24.97 1.88 -13.91
CA LEU A 388 25.89 2.12 -15.04
C LEU A 388 27.36 1.97 -14.63
N GLN A 389 27.74 2.46 -13.46
CA GLN A 389 29.10 2.33 -12.91
C GLN A 389 29.55 0.87 -12.82
N HIS A 390 28.60 -0.05 -12.58
CA HIS A 390 28.83 -1.49 -12.44
C HIS A 390 28.32 -2.33 -13.63
N SER A 391 27.80 -1.70 -14.69
CA SER A 391 27.22 -2.38 -15.87
C SER A 391 26.14 -3.41 -15.53
N MET A 392 25.35 -3.17 -14.48
CA MET A 392 24.33 -4.10 -13.99
C MET A 392 23.13 -4.21 -14.95
N ASP A 393 22.90 -3.19 -15.78
CA ASP A 393 21.87 -3.17 -16.82
C ASP A 393 22.06 -4.26 -17.89
N LYS A 394 23.24 -4.89 -17.96
CA LYS A 394 23.53 -5.96 -18.94
C LYS A 394 23.21 -7.36 -18.44
N ILE A 395 22.82 -7.52 -17.18
CA ILE A 395 22.57 -8.84 -16.56
C ILE A 395 21.07 -9.07 -16.47
N ILE A 396 20.52 -9.68 -17.53
CA ILE A 396 19.08 -9.98 -17.74
C ILE A 396 18.94 -11.38 -18.36
N ASN A 397 17.71 -11.88 -18.49
CA ASN A 397 17.34 -13.21 -19.00
C ASN A 397 17.94 -14.35 -18.20
N ARG A 398 17.87 -14.23 -16.87
CA ARG A 398 18.46 -15.19 -15.95
C ARG A 398 17.51 -15.48 -14.80
N GLY A 399 17.73 -16.57 -14.07
CA GLY A 399 16.87 -16.93 -12.94
C GLY A 399 17.18 -18.31 -12.40
N ARG A 400 16.87 -18.54 -11.12
CA ARG A 400 17.00 -19.86 -10.48
C ARG A 400 15.86 -20.14 -9.53
N VAL A 401 15.60 -21.42 -9.30
CA VAL A 401 14.84 -21.90 -8.15
C VAL A 401 15.75 -22.78 -7.31
N TRP A 402 15.89 -22.42 -6.04
CA TRP A 402 16.71 -23.12 -5.07
C TRP A 402 15.83 -23.88 -4.08
N ARG A 403 16.24 -25.09 -3.68
CA ARG A 403 15.67 -25.83 -2.56
C ARG A 403 16.61 -25.73 -1.37
N LEU A 404 16.12 -25.20 -0.27
CA LEU A 404 16.83 -25.24 1.00
C LEU A 404 16.67 -26.63 1.62
N VAL A 405 17.80 -27.28 1.92
CA VAL A 405 17.82 -28.57 2.62
C VAL A 405 18.73 -28.49 3.85
N HIS A 406 18.53 -29.42 4.77
CA HIS A 406 19.38 -29.66 5.92
C HIS A 406 20.04 -31.04 5.80
N ASP A 407 21.10 -31.30 6.55
CA ASP A 407 21.75 -32.63 6.60
C ASP A 407 20.82 -33.74 7.08
N THR A 408 19.72 -33.38 7.76
CA THR A 408 18.66 -34.31 8.19
C THR A 408 17.53 -34.48 7.18
N THR A 409 17.52 -33.70 6.09
CA THR A 409 16.47 -33.76 5.07
C THR A 409 16.50 -35.10 4.35
N LYS A 410 15.33 -35.73 4.20
CA LYS A 410 15.18 -37.02 3.53
C LYS A 410 14.41 -36.85 2.22
N PRO A 411 14.77 -37.60 1.16
CA PRO A 411 13.94 -37.68 -0.03
C PRO A 411 12.55 -38.21 0.31
N VAL A 412 11.52 -37.57 -0.24
CA VAL A 412 10.13 -38.02 -0.16
C VAL A 412 9.55 -38.15 -1.57
N PRO A 413 8.64 -39.10 -1.81
CA PRO A 413 8.02 -39.25 -3.11
C PRO A 413 7.13 -38.05 -3.44
N ALA A 414 6.99 -37.77 -4.75
CA ALA A 414 6.04 -36.76 -5.21
C ALA A 414 4.60 -37.11 -4.75
N PRO A 415 3.81 -36.11 -4.30
CA PRO A 415 2.43 -36.34 -3.91
C PRO A 415 1.56 -36.71 -5.12
N LYS A 416 0.38 -37.29 -4.86
CA LYS A 416 -0.60 -37.66 -5.90
C LYS A 416 -2.02 -37.24 -5.51
N LEU A 417 -2.18 -36.03 -4.99
CA LEU A 417 -3.44 -35.58 -4.38
C LEU A 417 -4.55 -35.30 -5.41
N LEU A 418 -4.22 -34.96 -6.67
CA LEU A 418 -5.26 -34.69 -7.69
C LEU A 418 -6.15 -35.93 -7.94
N ASN A 419 -5.52 -37.11 -7.92
CA ASN A 419 -6.16 -38.41 -8.13
C ASN A 419 -6.50 -39.14 -6.82
N ALA A 420 -6.29 -38.50 -5.66
CA ALA A 420 -6.60 -39.12 -4.37
C ALA A 420 -8.12 -39.28 -4.18
N THR A 421 -8.50 -40.38 -3.52
CA THR A 421 -9.89 -40.61 -3.10
C THR A 421 -10.31 -39.61 -2.03
N PRO A 422 -11.62 -39.35 -1.84
CA PRO A 422 -12.10 -38.47 -0.77
C PRO A 422 -11.59 -38.87 0.62
N ALA A 423 -11.50 -40.18 0.91
CA ALA A 423 -10.96 -40.68 2.17
C ALA A 423 -9.47 -40.34 2.37
N GLN A 424 -8.65 -40.49 1.32
CA GLN A 424 -7.23 -40.13 1.36
C GLN A 424 -7.03 -38.62 1.51
N LEU A 425 -7.88 -37.80 0.89
CA LEU A 425 -7.85 -36.35 1.09
C LEU A 425 -8.20 -35.97 2.53
N VAL A 426 -9.20 -36.62 3.14
CA VAL A 426 -9.51 -36.41 4.57
C VAL A 426 -8.32 -36.80 5.45
N GLU A 427 -7.66 -37.93 5.18
CA GLU A 427 -6.44 -38.34 5.90
C GLU A 427 -5.32 -37.29 5.79
N ALA A 428 -5.12 -36.73 4.60
CA ALA A 428 -4.10 -35.72 4.34
C ALA A 428 -4.31 -34.39 5.11
N LEU A 429 -5.51 -34.12 5.63
CA LEU A 429 -5.75 -32.98 6.54
C LEU A 429 -4.97 -33.10 7.86
N ALA A 430 -4.48 -34.29 8.21
CA ALA A 430 -3.63 -34.52 9.37
C ALA A 430 -2.13 -34.60 9.05
N HIS A 431 -1.73 -34.37 7.79
CA HIS A 431 -0.33 -34.45 7.37
C HIS A 431 0.55 -33.42 8.10
N PRO A 432 1.80 -33.74 8.49
CA PRO A 432 2.68 -32.81 9.21
C PRO A 432 3.08 -31.57 8.40
N ASN A 433 3.32 -31.70 7.09
CA ASN A 433 3.54 -30.58 6.19
C ASN A 433 2.23 -29.83 5.88
N GLY A 434 2.19 -28.53 6.16
CA GLY A 434 1.03 -27.66 5.92
C GLY A 434 0.58 -27.56 4.47
N TRP A 435 1.50 -27.72 3.50
CA TRP A 435 1.14 -27.72 2.08
C TRP A 435 0.14 -28.85 1.73
N HIS A 436 0.34 -30.04 2.29
CA HIS A 436 -0.55 -31.19 2.06
C HIS A 436 -1.93 -30.94 2.65
N ARG A 437 -2.00 -30.35 3.85
CA ARG A 437 -3.28 -30.05 4.50
C ARG A 437 -4.09 -29.01 3.72
N ASP A 438 -3.46 -27.89 3.36
CA ASP A 438 -4.09 -26.84 2.55
C ASP A 438 -4.57 -27.38 1.20
N THR A 439 -3.73 -28.16 0.52
CA THR A 439 -4.06 -28.73 -0.79
C THR A 439 -5.18 -29.75 -0.70
N ALA A 440 -5.17 -30.61 0.32
CA ALA A 440 -6.24 -31.59 0.53
C ALA A 440 -7.58 -30.91 0.84
N GLN A 441 -7.59 -29.90 1.72
CA GLN A 441 -8.79 -29.09 1.99
C GLN A 441 -9.30 -28.41 0.72
N LYS A 442 -8.42 -27.70 0.00
CA LYS A 442 -8.77 -27.05 -1.28
C LYS A 442 -9.40 -28.04 -2.25
N LEU A 443 -8.82 -29.23 -2.43
CA LEU A 443 -9.35 -30.24 -3.34
C LEU A 443 -10.70 -30.82 -2.87
N LEU A 444 -10.90 -31.04 -1.57
CA LEU A 444 -12.20 -31.44 -1.03
C LEU A 444 -13.27 -30.38 -1.29
N VAL A 445 -12.94 -29.10 -1.06
CA VAL A 445 -13.84 -27.97 -1.29
C VAL A 445 -14.10 -27.74 -2.78
N LEU A 446 -13.12 -27.93 -3.67
CA LEU A 446 -13.35 -27.85 -5.12
C LEU A 446 -14.24 -28.99 -5.62
N LYS A 447 -14.05 -30.22 -5.11
CA LYS A 447 -14.83 -31.40 -5.53
C LYS A 447 -16.27 -31.42 -4.99
N GLN A 448 -16.55 -30.73 -3.87
CA GLN A 448 -17.88 -30.63 -3.26
C GLN A 448 -18.54 -31.99 -2.91
N ASP A 449 -17.77 -33.06 -2.71
CA ASP A 449 -18.31 -34.36 -2.29
C ASP A 449 -18.72 -34.33 -0.81
N LYS A 450 -20.00 -34.10 -0.53
CA LYS A 450 -20.52 -34.00 0.84
C LYS A 450 -20.51 -35.32 1.61
N ASN A 451 -20.26 -36.46 0.96
CA ASN A 451 -20.22 -37.76 1.63
C ASN A 451 -19.06 -37.88 2.63
N VAL A 452 -18.05 -37.01 2.56
CA VAL A 452 -16.96 -36.98 3.55
C VAL A 452 -17.33 -36.33 4.88
N ALA A 453 -18.48 -35.65 4.97
CA ALA A 453 -18.87 -34.90 6.17
C ALA A 453 -18.83 -35.73 7.48
N PRO A 454 -19.30 -37.00 7.54
CA PRO A 454 -19.18 -37.81 8.75
C PRO A 454 -17.73 -38.04 9.18
N ALA A 455 -16.81 -38.25 8.24
CA ALA A 455 -15.38 -38.45 8.54
C ALA A 455 -14.73 -37.14 9.04
N LEU A 456 -15.10 -36.00 8.45
CA LEU A 456 -14.65 -34.68 8.90
C LEU A 456 -15.17 -34.35 10.30
N ILE A 457 -16.44 -34.65 10.59
CA ILE A 457 -17.02 -34.46 11.94
C ILE A 457 -16.27 -35.32 12.96
N ALA A 458 -15.99 -36.59 12.62
CA ALA A 458 -15.20 -37.47 13.49
C ALA A 458 -13.79 -36.93 13.72
N MET A 459 -13.13 -36.39 12.69
CA MET A 459 -11.83 -35.74 12.81
C MET A 459 -11.88 -34.52 13.72
N LEU A 460 -12.83 -33.60 13.50
CA LEU A 460 -13.04 -32.39 14.32
C LEU A 460 -13.22 -32.73 15.81
N GLN A 461 -13.99 -33.78 16.11
CA GLN A 461 -14.34 -34.15 17.48
C GLN A 461 -13.28 -34.99 18.20
N LYS A 462 -12.54 -35.85 17.49
CA LYS A 462 -11.77 -36.94 18.12
C LYS A 462 -10.28 -36.98 17.77
N ASN A 463 -9.83 -36.26 16.73
CA ASN A 463 -8.41 -36.31 16.35
C ASN A 463 -7.54 -35.64 17.43
N SER A 464 -6.33 -36.14 17.64
CA SER A 464 -5.39 -35.59 18.63
C SER A 464 -4.64 -34.34 18.13
N SER A 465 -4.62 -34.11 16.81
CA SER A 465 -3.97 -32.95 16.19
C SER A 465 -4.95 -31.80 16.06
N ASP A 466 -4.70 -30.69 16.75
CA ASP A 466 -5.51 -29.47 16.60
C ASP A 466 -5.51 -28.96 15.16
N LEU A 467 -4.40 -29.12 14.42
CA LEU A 467 -4.31 -28.74 13.01
C LEU A 467 -5.27 -29.56 12.14
N ALA A 468 -5.36 -30.88 12.36
CA ALA A 468 -6.32 -31.72 11.65
C ALA A 468 -7.77 -31.30 11.97
N ARG A 469 -8.05 -30.95 13.23
CA ARG A 469 -9.38 -30.53 13.68
C ARG A 469 -9.80 -29.19 13.07
N ILE A 470 -8.92 -28.18 13.01
CA ILE A 470 -9.24 -26.90 12.37
C ILE A 470 -9.41 -27.04 10.86
N HIS A 471 -8.60 -27.89 10.18
CA HIS A 471 -8.81 -28.18 8.77
C HIS A 471 -10.14 -28.89 8.54
N ALA A 472 -10.53 -29.84 9.40
CA ALA A 472 -11.84 -30.48 9.32
C ALA A 472 -12.99 -29.47 9.50
N LEU A 473 -12.87 -28.56 10.48
CA LEU A 473 -13.84 -27.47 10.70
C LEU A 473 -14.02 -26.60 9.45
N TRP A 474 -12.92 -26.13 8.87
CA TRP A 474 -12.97 -25.27 7.69
C TRP A 474 -13.32 -26.02 6.41
N THR A 475 -13.01 -27.31 6.31
CA THR A 475 -13.49 -28.15 5.20
C THR A 475 -15.01 -28.33 5.27
N LEU A 476 -15.57 -28.54 6.47
CA LEU A 476 -17.02 -28.57 6.67
C LEU A 476 -17.67 -27.23 6.30
N GLU A 477 -17.04 -26.09 6.61
CA GLU A 477 -17.49 -24.77 6.16
C GLU A 477 -17.50 -24.69 4.61
N GLY A 478 -16.41 -25.10 3.97
CA GLY A 478 -16.26 -25.03 2.51
C GLY A 478 -17.22 -25.93 1.74
N LEU A 479 -17.65 -27.04 2.35
CA LEU A 479 -18.67 -27.96 1.83
C LEU A 479 -20.12 -27.51 2.15
N GLY A 480 -20.28 -26.44 2.94
CA GLY A 480 -21.59 -26.01 3.46
C GLY A 480 -22.24 -27.06 4.39
N ALA A 481 -21.42 -27.83 5.11
CA ALA A 481 -21.82 -28.88 6.05
C ALA A 481 -21.54 -28.52 7.52
N LEU A 482 -20.96 -27.34 7.78
CA LEU A 482 -20.78 -26.80 9.12
C LEU A 482 -22.13 -26.42 9.73
N THR A 483 -22.34 -26.76 11.01
CA THR A 483 -23.57 -26.42 11.75
C THR A 483 -23.25 -25.68 13.03
N SER A 484 -24.22 -24.93 13.55
CA SER A 484 -24.09 -24.21 14.81
C SER A 484 -23.80 -25.13 16.00
N ASP A 485 -24.30 -26.38 15.98
CA ASP A 485 -24.00 -27.35 17.04
C ASP A 485 -22.55 -27.82 17.02
N LEU A 486 -21.97 -28.02 15.82
CA LEU A 486 -20.54 -28.34 15.68
C LEU A 486 -19.67 -27.18 16.16
N VAL A 487 -20.05 -25.95 15.78
CA VAL A 487 -19.37 -24.74 16.26
C VAL A 487 -19.48 -24.63 17.79
N ARG A 488 -20.69 -24.77 18.35
CA ARG A 488 -20.94 -24.70 19.80
C ARG A 488 -20.16 -25.75 20.59
N ALA A 489 -19.98 -26.95 20.04
CA ALA A 489 -19.11 -27.95 20.64
C ALA A 489 -17.63 -27.50 20.62
N ALA A 490 -17.16 -26.99 19.48
CA ALA A 490 -15.77 -26.52 19.33
C ALA A 490 -15.45 -25.25 20.17
N LEU A 491 -16.42 -24.37 20.41
CA LEU A 491 -16.28 -23.21 21.32
C LEU A 491 -15.98 -23.61 22.78
N LYS A 492 -16.30 -24.85 23.16
CA LYS A 492 -16.08 -25.39 24.51
C LYS A 492 -14.82 -26.25 24.62
N ASP A 493 -14.06 -26.39 23.54
CA ASP A 493 -12.90 -27.26 23.50
C ASP A 493 -11.78 -26.77 24.43
N ALA A 494 -10.92 -27.67 24.90
CA ALA A 494 -9.77 -27.31 25.73
C ALA A 494 -8.72 -26.49 24.95
N SER A 495 -8.58 -26.74 23.64
CA SER A 495 -7.62 -26.04 22.78
C SER A 495 -8.06 -24.60 22.48
N PRO A 496 -7.27 -23.57 22.87
CA PRO A 496 -7.58 -22.19 22.49
C PRO A 496 -7.51 -21.97 20.98
N VAL A 497 -6.68 -22.73 20.27
CA VAL A 497 -6.59 -22.71 18.79
C VAL A 497 -7.93 -23.10 18.18
N LEU A 498 -8.53 -24.20 18.65
CA LEU A 498 -9.82 -24.64 18.15
C LEU A 498 -10.96 -23.69 18.53
N ARG A 499 -10.94 -23.13 19.76
CA ARG A 499 -11.91 -22.10 20.16
C ARG A 499 -11.83 -20.87 19.24
N ARG A 500 -10.64 -20.37 18.92
CA ARG A 500 -10.47 -19.25 17.96
C ARG A 500 -10.98 -19.60 16.57
N ALA A 501 -10.63 -20.78 16.05
CA ALA A 501 -11.10 -21.24 14.74
C ALA A 501 -12.63 -21.36 14.70
N ALA A 502 -13.25 -21.89 15.76
CA ALA A 502 -14.70 -21.99 15.90
C ALA A 502 -15.39 -20.62 15.94
N ILE A 503 -14.83 -19.65 16.69
CA ILE A 503 -15.33 -18.28 16.69
C ILE A 503 -15.30 -17.72 15.26
N ARG A 504 -14.19 -17.83 14.53
CA ARG A 504 -14.07 -17.34 13.14
C ARG A 504 -15.04 -18.05 12.19
N ALA A 505 -15.10 -19.38 12.25
CA ALA A 505 -15.97 -20.18 11.39
C ALA A 505 -17.46 -19.89 11.66
N SER A 506 -17.83 -19.46 12.87
CA SER A 506 -19.21 -19.06 13.19
C SER A 506 -19.72 -17.89 12.34
N GLU A 507 -18.82 -17.03 11.85
CA GLU A 507 -19.18 -15.85 11.06
C GLU A 507 -19.85 -16.22 9.73
N SER A 508 -19.48 -17.36 9.12
CA SER A 508 -20.09 -17.82 7.86
C SER A 508 -21.51 -18.33 8.05
N LEU A 509 -21.87 -18.78 9.26
CA LEU A 509 -23.22 -19.20 9.61
C LEU A 509 -24.15 -18.01 9.90
N ALA A 510 -23.58 -16.92 10.43
CA ALA A 510 -24.32 -15.73 10.88
C ALA A 510 -25.51 -16.05 11.81
N ASP A 511 -25.40 -17.13 12.59
CA ASP A 511 -26.44 -17.60 13.50
C ASP A 511 -26.41 -16.82 14.83
N GLU A 512 -27.45 -16.02 15.09
CA GLU A 512 -27.57 -15.22 16.30
C GLU A 512 -27.61 -16.07 17.59
N THR A 513 -27.95 -17.36 17.52
CA THR A 513 -27.95 -18.25 18.70
C THR A 513 -26.55 -18.52 19.25
N LEU A 514 -25.49 -18.24 18.50
CA LEU A 514 -24.10 -18.38 18.93
C LEU A 514 -23.55 -17.13 19.64
N VAL A 515 -24.26 -16.00 19.58
CA VAL A 515 -23.79 -14.71 20.14
C VAL A 515 -23.52 -14.83 21.63
N ALA A 516 -24.41 -15.49 22.39
CA ALA A 516 -24.24 -15.68 23.83
C ALA A 516 -23.06 -16.61 24.16
N ASP A 517 -22.89 -17.68 23.38
CA ASP A 517 -21.78 -18.63 23.53
C ASP A 517 -20.43 -17.91 23.33
N ILE A 518 -20.29 -17.14 22.26
CA ILE A 518 -19.05 -16.41 21.94
C ILE A 518 -18.83 -15.22 22.88
N THR A 519 -19.88 -14.52 23.29
CA THR A 519 -19.76 -13.43 24.29
C THR A 519 -19.20 -13.94 25.61
N THR A 520 -19.50 -15.19 25.99
CA THR A 520 -18.91 -15.79 27.20
C THR A 520 -17.39 -15.94 27.08
N LEU A 521 -16.87 -16.15 25.87
CA LEU A 521 -15.43 -16.27 25.60
C LEU A 521 -14.67 -14.93 25.69
N THR A 522 -15.34 -13.79 25.88
CA THR A 522 -14.62 -12.54 26.24
C THR A 522 -14.01 -12.59 27.65
N LYS A 523 -14.28 -13.66 28.40
CA LYS A 523 -13.69 -13.97 29.71
C LYS A 523 -12.74 -15.18 29.66
N ASP A 524 -12.37 -15.66 28.47
CA ASP A 524 -11.45 -16.77 28.30
C ASP A 524 -10.09 -16.47 28.97
N SER A 525 -9.43 -17.49 29.49
CA SER A 525 -8.11 -17.37 30.09
C SER A 525 -7.02 -17.07 29.06
N ASP A 526 -7.23 -17.43 27.80
CA ASP A 526 -6.32 -17.13 26.70
C ASP A 526 -6.66 -15.76 26.07
N PRO A 527 -5.76 -14.76 26.16
CA PRO A 527 -5.97 -13.43 25.60
C PRO A 527 -6.30 -13.42 24.11
N THR A 528 -5.78 -14.37 23.33
CA THR A 528 -6.01 -14.44 21.88
C THR A 528 -7.43 -14.87 21.55
N VAL A 529 -8.05 -15.72 22.39
CA VAL A 529 -9.46 -16.09 22.27
C VAL A 529 -10.35 -14.89 22.57
N VAL A 530 -10.02 -14.14 23.63
CA VAL A 530 -10.73 -12.89 23.99
C VAL A 530 -10.67 -11.88 22.84
N ILE A 531 -9.48 -11.64 22.27
CA ILE A 531 -9.30 -10.73 21.13
C ILE A 531 -10.14 -11.18 19.93
N GLN A 532 -10.13 -12.47 19.58
CA GLN A 532 -10.92 -13.00 18.46
C GLN A 532 -12.43 -12.84 18.70
N ALA A 533 -12.93 -13.08 19.91
CA ALA A 533 -14.34 -12.86 20.25
C ALA A 533 -14.76 -11.38 20.07
N LEU A 534 -13.90 -10.44 20.50
CA LEU A 534 -14.15 -9.01 20.33
C LEU A 534 -14.12 -8.56 18.86
N LEU A 535 -13.16 -9.07 18.08
CA LEU A 535 -13.07 -8.83 16.64
C LEU A 535 -14.32 -9.32 15.91
N THR A 536 -14.78 -10.53 16.26
CA THR A 536 -16.00 -11.16 15.70
C THR A 536 -17.23 -10.34 16.04
N ALA A 537 -17.39 -9.90 17.30
CA ALA A 537 -18.50 -9.07 17.73
C ALA A 537 -18.57 -7.75 16.93
N LYS A 538 -17.42 -7.12 16.65
CA LYS A 538 -17.32 -5.92 15.82
C LYS A 538 -17.64 -6.22 14.35
N GLN A 539 -17.04 -7.27 13.78
CA GLN A 539 -17.18 -7.66 12.39
C GLN A 539 -18.63 -8.00 12.03
N MET A 540 -19.28 -8.79 12.88
CA MET A 540 -20.68 -9.19 12.75
C MET A 540 -21.65 -8.09 13.19
N LYS A 541 -21.13 -6.92 13.60
CA LYS A 541 -21.91 -5.73 13.99
C LYS A 541 -22.96 -6.04 15.05
N TRP A 542 -22.62 -6.86 16.05
CA TRP A 542 -23.57 -7.20 17.11
C TRP A 542 -24.07 -5.95 17.84
N LYS A 543 -25.30 -6.04 18.35
CA LYS A 543 -25.85 -5.01 19.22
C LYS A 543 -24.92 -4.79 20.40
N ASP A 544 -24.60 -3.52 20.68
CA ASP A 544 -23.72 -3.11 21.78
C ASP A 544 -22.27 -3.65 21.73
N HIS A 545 -21.76 -4.10 20.56
CA HIS A 545 -20.37 -4.59 20.44
C HIS A 545 -19.32 -3.59 20.98
N ALA A 546 -19.50 -2.28 20.76
CA ALA A 546 -18.60 -1.26 21.30
C ALA A 546 -18.61 -1.23 22.84
N LYS A 547 -19.78 -1.43 23.46
CA LYS A 547 -19.91 -1.53 24.92
C LYS A 547 -19.26 -2.81 25.43
N LEU A 548 -19.44 -3.95 24.74
CA LEU A 548 -18.77 -5.21 25.05
C LEU A 548 -17.25 -5.06 25.03
N ILE A 549 -16.70 -4.48 23.96
CA ILE A 549 -15.26 -4.22 23.82
C ILE A 549 -14.75 -3.35 24.97
N ASN A 550 -15.45 -2.25 25.27
CA ASN A 550 -15.05 -1.35 26.36
C ASN A 550 -15.10 -2.03 27.75
N LEU A 551 -16.16 -2.78 28.05
CA LEU A 551 -16.29 -3.49 29.33
C LEU A 551 -15.23 -4.59 29.49
N THR A 552 -14.95 -5.34 28.43
CA THR A 552 -13.88 -6.35 28.44
C THR A 552 -12.52 -5.69 28.64
N ALA A 553 -12.23 -4.57 27.96
CA ALA A 553 -10.99 -3.83 28.15
C ALA A 553 -10.82 -3.31 29.60
N LEU A 554 -11.88 -2.82 30.23
CA LEU A 554 -11.84 -2.32 31.61
C LEU A 554 -11.67 -3.44 32.65
N SER A 555 -12.16 -4.65 32.38
CA SER A 555 -12.19 -5.75 33.34
C SER A 555 -11.03 -6.74 33.20
N THR A 556 -10.45 -6.87 32.01
CA THR A 556 -9.36 -7.84 31.77
C THR A 556 -8.05 -7.44 32.47
N PRO A 557 -7.28 -8.40 33.01
CA PRO A 557 -5.91 -8.14 33.46
C PRO A 557 -4.91 -8.03 32.30
N SER A 558 -5.24 -8.58 31.13
CA SER A 558 -4.36 -8.60 29.95
C SER A 558 -4.13 -7.19 29.40
N LYS A 559 -2.86 -6.81 29.26
CA LYS A 559 -2.46 -5.54 28.63
C LYS A 559 -2.64 -5.63 27.12
N GLY A 560 -2.36 -6.78 26.50
CA GLY A 560 -2.55 -6.95 25.07
C GLY A 560 -4.03 -6.87 24.65
N VAL A 561 -4.94 -7.47 25.42
CA VAL A 561 -6.39 -7.31 25.17
C VAL A 561 -6.81 -5.83 25.25
N LYS A 562 -6.32 -5.09 26.26
CA LYS A 562 -6.61 -3.64 26.41
C LYS A 562 -6.12 -2.84 25.20
N GLU A 563 -4.91 -3.12 24.75
CA GLU A 563 -4.31 -2.43 23.61
C GLU A 563 -5.08 -2.69 22.31
N MET A 564 -5.39 -3.95 22.02
CA MET A 564 -6.16 -4.31 20.83
C MET A 564 -7.59 -3.76 20.90
N ALA A 565 -8.26 -3.84 22.06
CA ALA A 565 -9.58 -3.26 22.25
C ALA A 565 -9.61 -1.73 22.03
N GLY A 566 -8.57 -1.01 22.49
CA GLY A 566 -8.43 0.42 22.22
C GLY A 566 -8.37 0.74 20.72
N GLN A 567 -7.66 -0.06 19.94
CA GLN A 567 -7.60 0.09 18.48
C GLN A 567 -8.95 -0.22 17.81
N MET A 568 -9.66 -1.24 18.29
CA MET A 568 -11.00 -1.59 17.79
C MET A 568 -12.02 -0.45 17.97
N LEU A 569 -11.92 0.31 19.06
CA LEU A 569 -12.80 1.45 19.37
C LEU A 569 -12.43 2.72 18.60
N ASN A 570 -11.15 2.93 18.31
CA ASN A 570 -10.65 4.15 17.64
C ASN A 570 -10.74 4.12 16.11
N SER A 571 -11.12 2.98 15.50
CA SER A 571 -11.06 2.74 14.05
C SER A 571 -12.36 3.10 13.28
N GLN A 572 -13.31 3.81 13.89
CA GLN A 572 -14.47 4.34 13.15
C GLN A 572 -14.16 5.72 12.56
N ILE A 573 -14.09 5.83 11.23
CA ILE A 573 -14.18 7.15 10.60
C ILE A 573 -15.62 7.64 10.74
N SER A 574 -15.79 8.67 11.56
CA SER A 574 -16.98 9.51 11.56
C SER A 574 -16.85 10.53 10.43
N PHE A 575 -17.79 10.53 9.49
CA PHE A 575 -17.87 11.56 8.46
C PHE A 575 -18.83 12.68 8.90
N PRO A 576 -18.53 13.95 8.58
CA PRO A 576 -19.49 15.04 8.76
C PRO A 576 -20.85 14.71 8.14
N ARG A 577 -21.95 15.07 8.81
CA ARG A 577 -23.32 14.75 8.36
C ARG A 577 -23.63 15.32 6.98
N GLU A 578 -23.00 16.43 6.63
CA GLU A 578 -23.12 17.14 5.35
C GLU A 578 -22.56 16.39 4.14
N PHE A 579 -21.74 15.34 4.33
CA PHE A 579 -21.26 14.55 3.21
C PHE A 579 -22.40 13.70 2.65
N SER A 580 -22.61 13.78 1.34
CA SER A 580 -23.50 12.87 0.61
C SER A 580 -23.03 11.41 0.73
N ASN A 581 -23.90 10.45 0.42
CA ASN A 581 -23.51 9.03 0.45
C ASN A 581 -22.38 8.74 -0.55
N ALA A 582 -22.46 9.31 -1.75
CA ALA A 582 -21.39 9.18 -2.75
C ALA A 582 -20.05 9.72 -2.24
N GLN A 583 -20.05 10.86 -1.53
CA GLN A 583 -18.83 11.40 -0.90
C GLN A 583 -18.32 10.51 0.24
N LYS A 584 -19.21 9.93 1.05
CA LYS A 584 -18.82 8.96 2.09
C LYS A 584 -18.19 7.71 1.47
N ASP A 585 -18.73 7.22 0.36
CA ASP A 585 -18.18 6.07 -0.35
C ASP A 585 -16.82 6.40 -0.99
N GLN A 586 -16.71 7.56 -1.64
CA GLN A 586 -15.45 8.11 -2.14
C GLN A 586 -14.41 8.22 -1.02
N MET A 587 -14.78 8.71 0.17
CA MET A 587 -13.88 8.78 1.31
C MET A 587 -13.44 7.41 1.82
N ARG A 588 -14.34 6.41 1.84
CA ARG A 588 -13.97 5.03 2.23
C ARG A 588 -13.00 4.41 1.24
N ARG A 589 -13.24 4.58 -0.06
CA ARG A 589 -12.32 4.10 -1.11
C ARG A 589 -10.98 4.81 -1.04
N GLY A 590 -10.98 6.14 -0.91
CA GLY A 590 -9.76 6.93 -0.75
C GLY A 590 -8.98 6.59 0.53
N GLN A 591 -9.68 6.29 1.63
CA GLN A 591 -9.05 5.77 2.85
C GLN A 591 -8.38 4.43 2.59
N ALA A 592 -9.08 3.50 1.93
CA ALA A 592 -8.53 2.19 1.63
C ALA A 592 -7.26 2.31 0.78
N ILE A 593 -7.28 3.15 -0.26
CA ILE A 593 -6.11 3.47 -1.08
C ILE A 593 -4.98 4.04 -0.23
N TYR A 594 -5.27 4.99 0.66
CA TYR A 594 -4.27 5.59 1.53
C TYR A 594 -3.60 4.56 2.44
N GLN A 595 -4.40 3.69 3.05
CA GLN A 595 -3.96 2.62 3.95
C GLN A 595 -3.27 1.47 3.22
N GLU A 596 -3.46 1.36 1.91
CA GLU A 596 -2.79 0.37 1.08
C GLU A 596 -1.40 0.87 0.63
N LEU A 597 -1.31 2.13 0.21
CA LEU A 597 -0.14 2.63 -0.53
C LEU A 597 0.55 3.84 0.11
N CYS A 598 -0.22 4.83 0.56
CA CYS A 598 0.33 6.14 0.91
C CYS A 598 0.85 6.22 2.37
N PHE A 599 0.21 5.50 3.29
CA PHE A 599 0.50 5.57 4.72
C PHE A 599 1.93 5.17 5.06
N THR A 600 2.53 4.30 4.25
CA THR A 600 3.88 3.80 4.45
C THR A 600 4.91 4.94 4.47
N CYS A 601 4.75 5.92 3.59
CA CYS A 601 5.60 7.11 3.52
C CYS A 601 5.06 8.27 4.36
N HIS A 602 3.74 8.48 4.35
CA HIS A 602 3.11 9.67 4.94
C HIS A 602 2.56 9.45 6.36
N GLY A 603 2.71 8.25 6.93
CA GLY A 603 2.18 7.87 8.24
C GLY A 603 0.66 7.67 8.25
N LEU A 604 0.13 6.92 9.22
CA LEU A 604 -1.32 6.75 9.38
C LEU A 604 -2.04 8.05 9.77
N ASP A 605 -1.33 9.01 10.38
CA ASP A 605 -1.86 10.32 10.78
C ASP A 605 -1.55 11.44 9.77
N GLY A 606 -0.95 11.09 8.62
CA GLY A 606 -0.61 12.04 7.57
C GLY A 606 0.55 12.99 7.92
N LYS A 607 1.30 12.76 9.00
CA LYS A 607 2.40 13.65 9.42
C LYS A 607 3.78 13.27 8.87
N GLY A 608 3.87 12.17 8.11
CA GLY A 608 5.11 11.57 7.65
C GLY A 608 5.55 10.44 8.56
N THR A 609 6.06 9.35 7.97
CA THR A 609 6.61 8.22 8.73
C THR A 609 7.98 8.60 9.31
N ALA A 610 8.12 8.55 10.63
CA ALA A 610 9.43 8.64 11.28
C ALA A 610 10.23 7.36 11.02
N ILE A 611 11.52 7.51 10.74
CA ILE A 611 12.48 6.42 10.59
C ILE A 611 13.71 6.73 11.45
N ASP A 612 14.26 5.69 12.08
CA ASP A 612 15.45 5.82 12.90
C ASP A 612 16.68 6.14 12.04
N GLY A 613 17.60 6.94 12.58
CA GLY A 613 18.78 7.43 11.86
C GLY A 613 18.56 8.73 11.05
N LEU A 614 17.34 9.24 10.95
CA LEU A 614 17.11 10.61 10.47
C LEU A 614 17.39 11.67 11.55
N ALA A 615 17.77 12.87 11.11
CA ALA A 615 17.90 14.00 12.02
C ALA A 615 16.57 14.28 12.75
N PRO A 616 16.59 14.67 14.04
CA PRO A 616 15.38 14.94 14.81
C PRO A 616 14.41 15.88 14.08
N GLY A 617 13.16 15.41 13.88
CA GLY A 617 12.12 16.18 13.18
C GLY A 617 12.11 16.03 11.66
N MET A 618 12.86 15.09 11.09
CA MET A 618 12.72 14.64 9.70
C MET A 618 11.89 13.35 9.61
N THR A 619 11.18 13.19 8.50
CA THR A 619 10.33 12.04 8.18
C THR A 619 10.68 11.51 6.80
N LEU A 620 10.22 10.30 6.48
CA LEU A 620 10.47 9.66 5.19
C LEU A 620 9.92 10.48 4.01
N ALA A 621 8.71 11.04 4.17
CA ALA A 621 8.03 11.91 3.21
C ALA A 621 7.39 13.13 3.92
N PRO A 622 7.04 14.20 3.19
CA PRO A 622 6.42 15.39 3.77
C PRO A 622 5.06 15.10 4.40
N ALA A 623 4.70 15.90 5.41
CA ALA A 623 3.38 15.85 6.01
C ALA A 623 2.30 16.26 5.00
N LEU A 624 1.22 15.49 4.97
CA LEU A 624 -0.02 15.80 4.26
C LEU A 624 -1.02 16.54 5.17
N ALA A 625 -0.91 16.33 6.49
CA ALA A 625 -1.68 17.04 7.49
C ALA A 625 -1.42 18.56 7.43
N ALA A 626 -2.49 19.36 7.37
CA ALA A 626 -2.46 20.82 7.25
C ALA A 626 -1.62 21.36 6.07
N SER A 627 -1.42 20.55 5.01
CA SER A 627 -0.58 20.93 3.88
C SER A 627 -1.33 21.84 2.91
N LYS A 628 -0.78 23.06 2.69
CA LYS A 628 -1.32 24.03 1.72
C LYS A 628 -1.36 23.44 0.30
N THR A 629 -0.30 22.73 -0.11
CA THR A 629 -0.23 22.08 -1.43
C THR A 629 -1.30 21.00 -1.61
N VAL A 630 -1.70 20.31 -0.53
CA VAL A 630 -2.76 19.31 -0.59
C VAL A 630 -4.12 19.97 -0.82
N VAL A 631 -4.42 21.07 -0.13
CA VAL A 631 -5.75 21.71 -0.16
C VAL A 631 -5.94 22.70 -1.31
N GLN A 632 -4.86 23.29 -1.86
CA GLN A 632 -4.92 24.37 -2.84
C GLN A 632 -5.13 23.87 -4.28
N GLY A 633 -6.16 24.40 -4.94
CA GLY A 633 -6.41 24.20 -6.37
C GLY A 633 -6.40 22.73 -6.78
N ASP A 634 -5.69 22.41 -7.86
CA ASP A 634 -5.45 21.06 -8.40
C ASP A 634 -4.04 20.53 -8.12
N GLN A 635 -3.27 21.19 -7.24
CA GLN A 635 -1.83 20.91 -7.06
C GLN A 635 -1.55 19.48 -6.60
N VAL A 636 -2.33 18.96 -5.64
CA VAL A 636 -2.21 17.55 -5.22
C VAL A 636 -2.42 16.58 -6.39
N LEU A 637 -3.28 16.95 -7.35
CA LEU A 637 -3.57 16.13 -8.51
C LEU A 637 -2.42 16.17 -9.52
N ARG A 638 -1.81 17.34 -9.72
CA ARG A 638 -0.58 17.51 -10.51
C ARG A 638 0.55 16.63 -9.96
N VAL A 639 0.71 16.62 -8.63
CA VAL A 639 1.67 15.75 -7.92
C VAL A 639 1.32 14.28 -8.10
N LEU A 640 0.06 13.88 -7.94
CA LEU A 640 -0.34 12.50 -8.15
C LEU A 640 -0.14 12.05 -9.60
N LEU A 641 -0.26 12.93 -10.60
CA LEU A 641 -0.07 12.57 -12.00
C LEU A 641 1.41 12.49 -12.41
N HIS A 642 2.27 13.42 -11.96
CA HIS A 642 3.65 13.50 -12.46
C HIS A 642 4.73 13.33 -11.37
N GLY A 643 4.35 13.20 -10.11
CA GLY A 643 5.26 13.12 -8.97
C GLY A 643 5.70 14.50 -8.47
N LEU A 644 6.51 14.49 -7.41
CA LEU A 644 7.11 15.69 -6.81
C LEU A 644 8.61 15.43 -6.53
N SER A 645 9.44 16.41 -6.87
CA SER A 645 10.88 16.40 -6.66
C SER A 645 11.38 17.71 -6.05
N GLY A 646 12.58 17.68 -5.48
CA GLY A 646 13.18 18.83 -4.82
C GLY A 646 12.63 19.10 -3.41
N PRO A 647 13.05 20.22 -2.79
CA PRO A 647 12.69 20.53 -1.42
C PRO A 647 11.21 20.91 -1.27
N VAL A 648 10.58 20.45 -0.20
CA VAL A 648 9.22 20.83 0.21
C VAL A 648 9.32 21.66 1.49
N ASN A 649 8.87 22.92 1.42
CA ASN A 649 9.00 23.89 2.51
C ASN A 649 10.43 24.00 3.06
N GLY A 650 11.42 24.02 2.16
CA GLY A 650 12.83 24.11 2.51
C GLY A 650 13.46 22.83 3.07
N LYS A 651 12.73 21.71 3.13
CA LYS A 651 13.23 20.40 3.56
C LYS A 651 13.33 19.43 2.40
N THR A 652 14.44 18.71 2.31
CA THR A 652 14.58 17.54 1.43
C THR A 652 14.15 16.27 2.18
N TYR A 653 13.57 15.34 1.45
CA TYR A 653 13.03 14.08 1.98
C TYR A 653 13.74 12.91 1.30
N GLN A 654 13.88 11.79 2.03
CA GLN A 654 14.54 10.60 1.50
C GLN A 654 13.68 9.89 0.45
N ALA A 655 12.35 9.83 0.66
CA ALA A 655 11.45 9.30 -0.34
C ALA A 655 11.11 10.37 -1.38
N GLN A 656 11.23 9.99 -2.65
CA GLN A 656 10.70 10.78 -3.77
C GLN A 656 9.23 10.43 -3.98
N MET A 657 8.38 11.43 -4.23
CA MET A 657 6.98 11.20 -4.57
C MET A 657 6.87 10.79 -6.04
N ILE A 658 6.57 9.52 -6.28
CA ILE A 658 6.47 8.95 -7.63
C ILE A 658 5.11 9.30 -8.27
N PRO A 659 5.07 9.57 -9.59
CA PRO A 659 3.83 9.66 -10.33
C PRO A 659 2.93 8.41 -10.22
N MET A 660 1.65 8.64 -10.02
CA MET A 660 0.58 7.63 -9.95
C MET A 660 -0.38 7.73 -11.14
N ALA A 661 0.03 8.40 -12.24
CA ALA A 661 -0.78 8.59 -13.44
C ALA A 661 -1.25 7.29 -14.10
N ASN A 662 -0.62 6.14 -13.86
CA ASN A 662 -1.09 4.91 -14.46
C ASN A 662 -2.37 4.36 -13.78
N ASN A 663 -2.83 4.91 -12.65
CA ASN A 663 -4.07 4.50 -12.00
C ASN A 663 -5.32 5.11 -12.66
N PRO A 664 -6.53 4.50 -12.57
CA PRO A 664 -7.76 5.08 -13.14
C PRO A 664 -8.15 6.45 -12.56
N ASP A 665 -8.96 7.22 -13.30
CA ASP A 665 -9.39 8.57 -12.87
C ASP A 665 -10.19 8.56 -11.56
N GLU A 666 -11.05 7.56 -11.36
CA GLU A 666 -11.79 7.42 -10.10
C GLU A 666 -10.84 7.15 -8.92
N TRP A 667 -9.82 6.30 -9.11
CA TRP A 667 -8.83 6.00 -8.09
C TRP A 667 -8.09 7.27 -7.65
N LEU A 668 -7.67 8.11 -8.61
CA LEU A 668 -6.99 9.38 -8.34
C LEU A 668 -7.91 10.40 -7.65
N ALA A 669 -9.18 10.45 -8.05
CA ALA A 669 -10.19 11.31 -7.43
C ALA A 669 -10.48 10.89 -5.98
N ASP A 670 -10.58 9.59 -5.71
CA ASP A 670 -10.83 9.01 -4.40
C ASP A 670 -9.69 9.34 -3.41
N ILE A 671 -8.44 9.02 -3.77
CA ILE A 671 -7.30 9.28 -2.90
C ILE A 671 -7.08 10.77 -2.67
N ALA A 672 -7.15 11.60 -3.73
CA ALA A 672 -6.99 13.04 -3.61
C ALA A 672 -8.06 13.67 -2.70
N SER A 673 -9.31 13.22 -2.81
CA SER A 673 -10.39 13.66 -1.93
C SER A 673 -10.15 13.27 -0.48
N TYR A 674 -9.71 12.03 -0.23
CA TYR A 674 -9.42 11.55 1.12
C TYR A 674 -8.33 12.39 1.80
N VAL A 675 -7.18 12.61 1.17
CA VAL A 675 -6.11 13.42 1.78
C VAL A 675 -6.52 14.89 1.95
N ARG A 676 -7.38 15.42 1.08
CA ARG A 676 -7.91 16.81 1.19
C ARG A 676 -8.95 17.00 2.29
N LYS A 677 -9.63 15.93 2.71
CA LYS A 677 -10.69 15.95 3.73
C LYS A 677 -10.30 15.29 5.05
N SER A 678 -9.07 14.80 5.15
CA SER A 678 -8.53 14.12 6.34
C SER A 678 -7.41 14.93 6.98
N PHE A 679 -6.94 14.50 8.15
CA PHE A 679 -5.76 15.07 8.83
C PHE A 679 -5.86 16.57 9.14
N GLY A 680 -7.09 17.06 9.37
CA GLY A 680 -7.37 18.49 9.60
C GLY A 680 -7.46 19.34 8.32
N ASN A 681 -7.37 18.72 7.14
CA ASN A 681 -7.55 19.41 5.86
C ASN A 681 -9.04 19.63 5.55
N ASN A 682 -9.36 20.72 4.84
CA ASN A 682 -10.71 21.04 4.39
C ASN A 682 -10.78 21.46 2.92
N GLY A 683 -10.01 20.79 2.05
CA GLY A 683 -10.06 21.04 0.60
C GLY A 683 -11.39 20.58 -0.02
N ARG A 684 -11.72 21.06 -1.23
CA ARG A 684 -12.86 20.51 -1.99
C ARG A 684 -12.64 19.03 -2.35
N PHE A 685 -13.73 18.29 -2.54
CA PHE A 685 -13.68 16.98 -3.18
C PHE A 685 -13.20 17.12 -4.63
N ILE A 686 -12.47 16.12 -5.10
CA ILE A 686 -12.03 15.97 -6.49
C ILE A 686 -12.95 14.96 -7.17
N THR A 687 -13.40 15.26 -8.38
CA THR A 687 -14.20 14.34 -9.20
C THR A 687 -13.34 13.65 -10.27
N LYS A 688 -13.83 12.55 -10.84
CA LYS A 688 -13.15 11.87 -11.95
C LYS A 688 -12.98 12.81 -13.17
N GLU A 689 -13.91 13.74 -13.38
CA GLU A 689 -13.85 14.73 -14.47
C GLU A 689 -12.72 15.74 -14.26
N ASP A 690 -12.46 16.15 -13.00
CA ASP A 690 -11.29 16.98 -12.67
C ASP A 690 -9.99 16.27 -13.09
N VAL A 691 -9.89 14.96 -12.82
CA VAL A 691 -8.72 14.15 -13.18
C VAL A 691 -8.59 14.00 -14.69
N ALA A 692 -9.66 13.64 -15.38
CA ALA A 692 -9.68 13.48 -16.83
C ALA A 692 -9.28 14.78 -17.56
N LYS A 693 -9.77 15.92 -17.05
CA LYS A 693 -9.40 17.25 -17.57
C LYS A 693 -7.91 17.50 -17.41
N LEU A 694 -7.38 17.30 -16.20
CA LEU A 694 -5.99 17.61 -15.91
C LEU A 694 -5.00 16.67 -16.62
N ARG A 695 -5.32 15.39 -16.77
CA ARG A 695 -4.54 14.46 -17.62
C ARG A 695 -4.37 14.98 -19.03
N LYS A 696 -5.45 15.47 -19.65
CA LYS A 696 -5.41 16.01 -21.02
C LYS A 696 -4.53 17.25 -21.09
N GLU A 697 -4.63 18.15 -20.09
CA GLU A 697 -3.78 19.34 -19.99
C GLU A 697 -2.29 18.99 -19.87
N LEU A 698 -1.96 17.91 -19.15
CA LEU A 698 -0.59 17.53 -18.82
C LEU A 698 -0.03 16.38 -19.66
N ALA A 699 -0.68 16.00 -20.75
CA ALA A 699 -0.33 14.82 -21.54
C ALA A 699 1.14 14.81 -22.04
N MET A 700 1.72 15.99 -22.26
CA MET A 700 3.10 16.15 -22.73
C MET A 700 4.13 16.27 -21.60
N ARG A 701 3.72 16.34 -20.33
CA ARG A 701 4.65 16.48 -19.21
C ARG A 701 5.21 15.12 -18.82
N THR A 702 6.53 15.00 -18.77
CA THR A 702 7.24 13.78 -18.36
C THR A 702 8.04 13.94 -17.07
N THR A 703 8.22 15.17 -16.59
CA THR A 703 9.05 15.49 -15.42
C THR A 703 8.21 15.67 -14.14
N PRO A 704 8.75 15.31 -12.96
CA PRO A 704 8.10 15.62 -11.69
C PRO A 704 7.93 17.11 -11.46
N TRP A 705 6.95 17.49 -10.66
CA TRP A 705 6.78 18.87 -10.24
C TRP A 705 7.80 19.25 -9.16
N THR A 706 8.07 20.53 -9.04
CA THR A 706 8.68 21.16 -7.86
C THR A 706 7.63 21.99 -7.13
N ILE A 707 7.83 22.24 -5.83
CA ILE A 707 6.92 23.11 -5.07
C ILE A 707 6.87 24.52 -5.68
N GLU A 708 7.98 25.01 -6.23
CA GLU A 708 8.02 26.32 -6.89
C GLU A 708 7.22 26.36 -8.20
N GLU A 709 7.20 25.28 -8.98
CA GLU A 709 6.30 25.18 -10.13
C GLU A 709 4.84 25.09 -9.70
N LEU A 710 4.52 24.29 -8.68
CA LEU A 710 3.13 24.13 -8.20
C LEU A 710 2.55 25.42 -7.62
N LYS A 711 3.39 26.23 -6.95
CA LYS A 711 2.99 27.59 -6.52
C LYS A 711 2.54 28.45 -7.69
N ARG A 712 3.05 28.21 -8.90
CA ARG A 712 2.68 28.94 -10.13
C ARG A 712 1.41 28.39 -10.81
N THR A 713 0.93 27.22 -10.39
CA THR A 713 -0.30 26.60 -10.93
C THR A 713 -1.54 26.82 -10.08
N GLY A 714 -1.39 27.36 -8.85
CA GLY A 714 -2.50 27.67 -7.95
C GLY A 714 -3.10 29.07 -8.16
N PRO A 715 -4.29 29.36 -7.59
CA PRO A 715 -4.75 30.74 -7.43
C PRO A 715 -3.73 31.53 -6.59
N GLN A 716 -3.52 32.76 -7.03
CA GLN A 716 -2.43 33.65 -6.70
C GLN A 716 -2.41 34.12 -5.23
N LEU A 717 -1.25 34.53 -4.70
CA LEU A 717 -1.13 35.01 -3.32
C LEU A 717 -1.84 36.36 -3.14
N PRO A 718 -2.49 36.63 -1.99
CA PRO A 718 -2.98 37.96 -1.68
C PRO A 718 -1.84 38.98 -1.65
N LEU A 719 -2.10 40.18 -2.14
CA LEU A 719 -1.26 41.35 -1.92
C LEU A 719 -1.11 41.59 -0.41
N GLU A 720 0.13 41.63 0.08
CA GLU A 720 0.43 41.72 1.52
C GLU A 720 0.14 43.11 2.12
N ASN A 721 -0.24 44.10 1.30
CA ASN A 721 -0.34 45.52 1.68
C ASN A 721 -1.77 46.02 1.92
N ARG A 722 -2.69 45.19 2.43
CA ARG A 722 -4.12 45.54 2.63
C ARG A 722 -4.32 46.85 3.39
N SER A 723 -3.53 47.08 4.43
CA SER A 723 -3.61 48.30 5.26
C SER A 723 -3.29 49.60 4.52
N ALA A 724 -2.68 49.52 3.33
CA ALA A 724 -2.36 50.67 2.49
C ALA A 724 -3.48 51.00 1.47
N TRP A 725 -4.53 50.18 1.39
CA TRP A 725 -5.62 50.40 0.44
C TRP A 725 -6.60 51.44 0.97
N LYS A 726 -7.18 52.23 0.08
CA LYS A 726 -8.32 53.10 0.42
C LYS A 726 -9.59 52.44 -0.09
N LEU A 727 -10.55 52.24 0.80
CA LEU A 727 -11.82 51.62 0.47
C LEU A 727 -12.94 52.65 0.44
N THR A 728 -13.83 52.52 -0.54
CA THR A 728 -15.12 53.23 -0.58
C THR A 728 -16.23 52.26 -0.95
N ALA A 729 -17.46 52.54 -0.50
CA ALA A 729 -18.61 51.72 -0.84
C ALA A 729 -19.85 52.58 -0.99
N SER A 730 -20.79 52.08 -1.79
CA SER A 730 -22.12 52.69 -1.96
C SER A 730 -22.93 52.74 -0.66
N HIS A 731 -22.69 51.80 0.26
CA HIS A 731 -23.43 51.63 1.50
C HIS A 731 -22.49 51.34 2.67
N ASN A 732 -22.91 51.75 3.86
CA ASN A 732 -22.21 51.51 5.13
C ASN A 732 -20.69 51.75 5.09
N ALA A 733 -20.25 52.84 4.48
CA ALA A 733 -18.82 53.13 4.31
C ALA A 733 -18.05 53.25 5.64
N LYS A 734 -18.74 53.49 6.76
CA LYS A 734 -18.13 53.63 8.10
C LYS A 734 -17.49 52.34 8.60
N ASP A 735 -18.07 51.18 8.28
CA ASP A 735 -17.60 49.87 8.74
C ASP A 735 -16.77 49.14 7.68
N LEU A 736 -16.53 49.76 6.52
CA LEU A 736 -15.89 49.12 5.37
C LEU A 736 -14.45 48.64 5.64
N ALA A 737 -13.75 49.27 6.58
CA ALA A 737 -12.42 48.84 7.00
C ALA A 737 -12.41 47.40 7.55
N ARG A 738 -13.55 46.91 8.08
CA ARG A 738 -13.70 45.55 8.58
C ARG A 738 -13.65 44.48 7.49
N ALA A 739 -13.78 44.85 6.21
CA ALA A 739 -13.67 43.90 5.10
C ALA A 739 -12.23 43.49 4.79
N ILE A 740 -11.23 44.13 5.42
CA ILE A 740 -9.79 43.90 5.14
C ILE A 740 -8.95 43.91 6.43
N ASP A 741 -9.57 43.77 7.61
CA ASP A 741 -8.87 43.90 8.90
C ASP A 741 -8.15 42.61 9.34
N GLY A 742 -8.29 41.52 8.59
CA GLY A 742 -7.64 40.24 8.85
C GLY A 742 -8.30 39.47 9.99
N ASN A 743 -9.49 39.87 10.42
CA ASN A 743 -10.25 39.24 11.49
C ASN A 743 -11.59 38.69 10.94
N PRO A 744 -11.73 37.37 10.77
CA PRO A 744 -12.93 36.77 10.20
C PRO A 744 -14.18 36.89 11.09
N GLU A 745 -14.05 37.35 12.34
CA GLU A 745 -15.18 37.63 13.24
C GLU A 745 -15.80 39.03 13.02
N THR A 746 -15.11 39.91 12.29
CA THR A 746 -15.60 41.23 11.90
C THR A 746 -16.06 41.24 10.44
N ARG A 747 -16.97 42.16 10.09
CA ARG A 747 -17.47 42.29 8.72
C ARG A 747 -17.91 43.71 8.37
N TRP A 748 -17.85 44.02 7.08
CA TRP A 748 -18.68 45.04 6.46
C TRP A 748 -19.98 44.40 5.95
N ASP A 749 -21.10 45.11 6.06
CA ASP A 749 -22.34 44.73 5.36
C ASP A 749 -23.15 45.96 4.92
N THR A 750 -24.12 45.78 4.04
CA THR A 750 -24.89 46.87 3.43
C THR A 750 -25.92 47.53 4.35
N HIS A 751 -26.22 46.98 5.55
CA HIS A 751 -27.34 47.37 6.44
C HIS A 751 -28.74 47.40 5.81
N THR A 752 -28.88 46.93 4.57
CA THR A 752 -30.14 46.84 3.84
C THR A 752 -30.08 45.68 2.85
N SER A 753 -31.26 45.26 2.38
CA SER A 753 -31.38 44.17 1.41
C SER A 753 -30.60 44.45 0.13
N GLN A 754 -29.94 43.44 -0.43
CA GLN A 754 -29.15 43.58 -1.65
C GLN A 754 -30.02 44.08 -2.82
N THR A 755 -29.59 45.16 -3.46
CA THR A 755 -30.19 45.66 -4.70
C THR A 755 -29.12 45.84 -5.79
N PRO A 756 -29.47 45.64 -7.07
CA PRO A 756 -28.52 45.81 -8.15
C PRO A 756 -27.92 47.21 -8.16
N GLY A 757 -26.62 47.31 -8.35
CA GLY A 757 -25.87 48.57 -8.37
C GLY A 757 -25.17 48.93 -7.05
N MET A 758 -25.35 48.14 -5.98
CA MET A 758 -24.51 48.25 -4.80
C MET A 758 -23.06 47.91 -5.16
N TRP A 759 -22.10 48.70 -4.69
CA TRP A 759 -20.69 48.49 -4.99
C TRP A 759 -19.75 48.73 -3.80
N VAL A 760 -18.60 48.05 -3.86
CA VAL A 760 -17.40 48.25 -3.04
C VAL A 760 -16.23 48.53 -3.99
N GLN A 761 -15.39 49.49 -3.65
CA GLN A 761 -14.25 49.92 -4.43
C GLN A 761 -12.97 49.94 -3.60
N ILE A 762 -11.89 49.47 -4.22
CA ILE A 762 -10.53 49.47 -3.69
C ILE A 762 -9.70 50.45 -4.54
N GLU A 763 -9.03 51.40 -3.91
CA GLU A 763 -7.91 52.14 -4.49
C GLU A 763 -6.59 51.60 -3.90
N LEU A 764 -5.75 51.07 -4.78
CA LEU A 764 -4.40 50.62 -4.44
C LEU A 764 -3.45 51.81 -4.34
N PRO A 765 -2.41 51.75 -3.47
CA PRO A 765 -1.45 52.84 -3.31
C PRO A 765 -0.70 53.18 -4.61
N GLN A 766 -0.54 52.19 -5.49
CA GLN A 766 0.02 52.36 -6.82
C GLN A 766 -0.63 51.39 -7.81
N ALA A 767 -0.55 51.71 -9.10
CA ALA A 767 -1.05 50.83 -10.16
C ALA A 767 -0.29 49.50 -10.17
N THR A 768 -0.99 48.42 -9.83
CA THR A 768 -0.42 47.10 -9.57
C THR A 768 -0.98 46.10 -10.58
N ASN A 769 -0.15 45.18 -11.07
CA ASN A 769 -0.68 44.06 -11.83
C ASN A 769 -1.36 43.12 -10.84
N ILE A 770 -2.60 42.72 -11.13
CA ILE A 770 -3.44 41.86 -10.30
C ILE A 770 -4.03 40.76 -11.19
N ALA A 771 -4.34 39.59 -10.67
CA ALA A 771 -5.05 38.57 -11.46
C ALA A 771 -6.27 37.94 -10.79
N GLY A 772 -6.77 38.56 -9.72
CA GLY A 772 -8.10 38.25 -9.22
C GLY A 772 -8.37 38.87 -7.87
N LEU A 773 -9.50 38.45 -7.29
CA LEU A 773 -9.93 38.81 -5.95
C LEU A 773 -10.49 37.57 -5.24
N THR A 774 -10.46 37.55 -3.91
CA THR A 774 -11.20 36.56 -3.09
C THR A 774 -12.06 37.29 -2.08
N LEU A 775 -13.34 36.93 -1.98
CA LEU A 775 -14.29 37.50 -1.03
C LEU A 775 -14.81 36.39 -0.10
N ASP A 776 -14.66 36.58 1.21
CA ASP A 776 -15.14 35.65 2.23
C ASP A 776 -16.33 36.25 3.00
N THR A 777 -17.40 35.48 3.12
CA THR A 777 -18.60 35.79 3.91
C THR A 777 -18.62 35.05 5.25
N ALA A 778 -17.62 34.22 5.52
CA ALA A 778 -17.39 33.46 6.74
C ALA A 778 -18.70 32.87 7.32
N THR A 779 -19.14 33.39 8.47
CA THR A 779 -20.32 32.90 9.21
C THR A 779 -21.64 33.54 8.76
N SER A 780 -21.61 34.59 7.92
CA SER A 780 -22.79 35.29 7.40
C SER A 780 -23.45 34.52 6.24
N ARG A 781 -24.06 33.38 6.59
CA ARG A 781 -24.69 32.47 5.63
C ARG A 781 -25.79 33.17 4.83
N GLY A 782 -25.62 33.19 3.51
CA GLY A 782 -26.61 33.74 2.59
C GLY A 782 -26.35 35.19 2.20
N ASP A 783 -25.33 35.85 2.75
CA ASP A 783 -25.05 37.27 2.51
C ASP A 783 -23.98 37.54 1.41
N TRP A 784 -23.63 36.54 0.61
CA TRP A 784 -22.80 36.75 -0.58
C TRP A 784 -23.57 37.54 -1.66
N PRO A 785 -22.87 38.30 -2.53
CA PRO A 785 -23.52 39.03 -3.61
C PRO A 785 -24.20 38.05 -4.56
N ARG A 786 -25.44 38.31 -4.99
CA ARG A 786 -26.20 37.35 -5.81
C ARG A 786 -25.67 37.26 -7.23
N GLY A 787 -25.45 38.42 -7.84
CA GLY A 787 -24.76 38.59 -9.10
C GLY A 787 -23.61 39.55 -8.91
N TRP A 788 -22.59 39.51 -9.75
CA TRP A 788 -21.47 40.43 -9.60
C TRP A 788 -20.87 40.78 -10.96
N LYS A 789 -20.34 41.99 -11.05
CA LYS A 789 -19.40 42.40 -12.09
C LYS A 789 -18.21 43.09 -11.46
N ILE A 790 -17.04 42.92 -12.06
CA ILE A 790 -15.78 43.50 -11.59
C ILE A 790 -15.22 44.37 -12.69
N GLU A 791 -14.95 45.62 -12.34
CA GLU A 791 -14.42 46.65 -13.23
C GLU A 791 -13.11 47.17 -12.65
N ILE A 792 -12.19 47.57 -13.53
CA ILE A 792 -10.89 48.12 -13.15
C ILE A 792 -10.68 49.49 -13.80
N SER A 793 -9.84 50.31 -13.19
CA SER A 793 -9.51 51.66 -13.68
C SER A 793 -8.11 52.10 -13.24
N GLN A 794 -7.51 53.04 -13.99
CA GLN A 794 -6.26 53.72 -13.62
C GLN A 794 -6.50 55.02 -12.82
N ASP A 795 -7.65 55.67 -13.04
CA ASP A 795 -7.94 57.02 -12.53
C ASP A 795 -9.16 57.07 -11.58
N GLY A 796 -9.93 55.99 -11.48
CA GLY A 796 -11.14 55.87 -10.67
C GLY A 796 -12.38 56.56 -11.27
N GLN A 797 -12.23 57.20 -12.43
CA GLN A 797 -13.28 57.96 -13.14
C GLN A 797 -13.71 57.25 -14.42
N THR A 798 -12.74 56.80 -15.21
CA THR A 798 -12.94 56.07 -16.46
C THR A 798 -12.79 54.58 -16.18
N TRP A 799 -13.81 53.78 -16.49
CA TRP A 799 -13.84 52.35 -16.19
C TRP A 799 -13.87 51.55 -17.49
N ASP A 800 -13.01 50.52 -17.57
CA ASP A 800 -13.03 49.57 -18.67
C ASP A 800 -14.31 48.71 -18.61
N LYS A 801 -14.59 47.98 -19.70
CA LYS A 801 -15.62 46.93 -19.67
C LYS A 801 -15.32 45.96 -18.52
N PRO A 802 -16.34 45.36 -17.88
CA PRO A 802 -16.11 44.41 -16.80
C PRO A 802 -15.10 43.34 -17.20
N ILE A 803 -14.06 43.18 -16.40
CA ILE A 803 -13.04 42.15 -16.63
C ILE A 803 -13.57 40.76 -16.30
N LEU A 804 -14.59 40.70 -15.43
CA LEU A 804 -15.31 39.49 -15.05
C LEU A 804 -16.73 39.84 -14.62
N GLU A 805 -17.70 38.99 -14.94
CA GLU A 805 -19.08 39.08 -14.47
C GLU A 805 -19.67 37.67 -14.30
N GLY A 806 -20.60 37.51 -13.36
CA GLY A 806 -21.15 36.20 -13.04
C GLY A 806 -22.24 36.22 -11.97
N GLN A 807 -22.55 35.03 -11.48
CA GLN A 807 -23.46 34.79 -10.36
C GLN A 807 -22.72 33.99 -9.29
N SER A 808 -23.04 34.19 -8.02
CA SER A 808 -22.38 33.46 -6.94
C SER A 808 -23.02 32.09 -6.71
N GLU A 809 -22.20 31.07 -6.49
CA GLU A 809 -22.64 29.78 -5.98
C GLU A 809 -22.94 29.88 -4.47
N LYS A 810 -23.68 28.92 -3.90
CA LYS A 810 -24.06 28.93 -2.46
C LYS A 810 -22.89 28.54 -1.55
N VAL A 811 -21.78 29.28 -1.63
CA VAL A 811 -20.50 29.00 -0.94
C VAL A 811 -20.09 30.20 -0.08
N SER A 812 -19.33 29.96 1.00
CA SER A 812 -18.89 31.01 1.92
C SER A 812 -17.78 31.90 1.35
N THR A 813 -16.98 31.38 0.43
CA THR A 813 -15.85 32.09 -0.19
C THR A 813 -16.03 32.09 -1.70
N THR A 814 -15.91 33.27 -2.32
CA THR A 814 -16.03 33.45 -3.77
C THR A 814 -14.71 33.94 -4.34
N ASP A 815 -14.15 33.18 -5.29
CA ASP A 815 -12.93 33.55 -6.02
C ASP A 815 -13.27 34.17 -7.37
N PHE A 816 -12.75 35.38 -7.62
CA PHE A 816 -12.93 36.13 -8.84
C PHE A 816 -11.62 36.18 -9.63
N LEU A 817 -11.26 35.08 -10.28
CA LEU A 817 -10.01 34.97 -11.02
C LEU A 817 -10.13 35.62 -12.41
N PHE A 818 -9.20 36.52 -12.73
CA PHE A 818 -9.18 37.19 -14.02
C PHE A 818 -8.64 36.26 -15.10
N PRO A 819 -9.20 36.27 -16.33
CA PRO A 819 -8.70 35.45 -17.44
C PRO A 819 -7.23 35.72 -17.77
N LYS A 820 -6.75 36.95 -17.54
CA LYS A 820 -5.36 37.38 -17.65
C LYS A 820 -5.06 38.43 -16.58
N PRO A 821 -3.82 38.50 -16.07
CA PRO A 821 -3.41 39.60 -15.20
C PRO A 821 -3.66 40.96 -15.85
N ALA A 822 -4.19 41.90 -15.08
CA ALA A 822 -4.48 43.25 -15.52
C ALA A 822 -3.83 44.26 -14.58
N LYS A 823 -3.33 45.37 -15.13
CA LYS A 823 -2.78 46.46 -14.33
C LYS A 823 -3.93 47.34 -13.88
N ALA A 824 -4.09 47.58 -12.58
CA ALA A 824 -5.17 48.41 -12.04
C ALA A 824 -4.66 49.27 -10.89
N LYS A 825 -5.21 50.48 -10.75
CA LYS A 825 -5.11 51.29 -9.53
C LYS A 825 -6.41 51.26 -8.73
N PHE A 826 -7.54 51.20 -9.43
CA PHE A 826 -8.87 51.12 -8.83
C PHE A 826 -9.57 49.83 -9.29
N ILE A 827 -10.26 49.19 -8.35
CA ILE A 827 -11.02 47.96 -8.57
C ILE A 827 -12.41 48.17 -7.99
N ARG A 828 -13.47 47.86 -8.73
CA ARG A 828 -14.86 47.99 -8.26
C ARG A 828 -15.59 46.67 -8.43
N ILE A 829 -16.16 46.18 -7.33
CA ILE A 829 -17.07 45.04 -7.30
C ILE A 829 -18.48 45.62 -7.20
N THR A 830 -19.34 45.30 -8.17
CA THR A 830 -20.74 45.73 -8.18
C THR A 830 -21.64 44.51 -8.09
N ASP A 831 -22.50 44.46 -7.07
CA ASP A 831 -23.59 43.49 -6.99
C ASP A 831 -24.62 43.80 -8.09
N THR A 832 -24.91 42.80 -8.91
CA THR A 832 -25.89 42.91 -10.01
C THR A 832 -27.18 42.16 -9.72
N GLY A 833 -27.24 41.44 -8.61
CA GLY A 833 -28.41 40.66 -8.21
C GLY A 833 -29.26 41.37 -7.15
N SER A 834 -30.37 40.72 -6.79
CA SER A 834 -31.31 41.24 -5.78
C SER A 834 -31.76 40.11 -4.86
N THR A 835 -31.86 40.38 -3.56
CA THR A 835 -32.43 39.43 -2.60
C THR A 835 -33.09 40.19 -1.44
N LYS A 836 -34.23 39.68 -0.96
CA LYS A 836 -34.94 40.28 0.18
C LYS A 836 -34.49 39.59 1.48
N GLY A 837 -34.25 40.38 2.53
CA GLY A 837 -34.00 39.88 3.88
C GLY A 837 -32.58 39.34 4.15
N THR A 838 -31.66 39.53 3.21
CA THR A 838 -30.21 39.21 3.35
C THR A 838 -29.41 40.44 2.94
N PHE A 839 -28.31 40.70 3.65
CA PHE A 839 -27.41 41.82 3.35
C PHE A 839 -26.32 41.35 2.39
N TRP A 840 -25.59 42.27 1.77
CA TRP A 840 -24.31 41.89 1.16
C TRP A 840 -23.22 42.11 2.21
N SER A 841 -22.60 41.03 2.65
CA SER A 841 -21.60 41.01 3.73
C SER A 841 -20.23 40.60 3.19
N ILE A 842 -19.17 41.19 3.73
CA ILE A 842 -17.78 40.85 3.45
C ILE A 842 -17.03 40.82 4.78
N HIS A 843 -16.54 39.64 5.16
CA HIS A 843 -15.67 39.46 6.31
C HIS A 843 -14.21 39.72 5.90
N GLU A 844 -13.77 39.14 4.79
CA GLU A 844 -12.43 39.38 4.27
C GLU A 844 -12.44 39.55 2.74
N LEU A 845 -11.59 40.45 2.24
CA LEU A 845 -11.43 40.76 0.83
C LEU A 845 -9.95 40.85 0.45
N ASP A 846 -9.57 39.99 -0.49
CA ASP A 846 -8.20 39.86 -0.96
C ASP A 846 -8.08 40.28 -2.42
N VAL A 847 -6.98 40.94 -2.77
CA VAL A 847 -6.56 41.21 -4.14
C VAL A 847 -5.35 40.33 -4.44
N LEU A 848 -5.36 39.62 -5.57
CA LEU A 848 -4.39 38.56 -5.84
C LEU A 848 -3.27 39.01 -6.81
N GLU A 849 -2.03 38.64 -6.49
CA GLU A 849 -0.81 38.96 -7.25
C GLU A 849 -0.56 38.03 -8.44
N PRO A 850 -0.28 38.54 -9.65
CA PRO A 850 0.09 37.74 -10.82
C PRO A 850 1.20 36.77 -10.50
N ALA A 851 1.05 35.51 -10.93
CA ALA A 851 2.11 34.53 -10.78
C ALA A 851 3.42 35.08 -11.37
N PRO A 852 4.56 35.00 -10.66
CA PRO A 852 5.83 35.53 -11.15
C PRO A 852 6.21 34.88 -12.49
N LYS A 853 6.58 35.70 -13.48
CA LYS A 853 7.03 35.22 -14.79
C LYS A 853 8.29 34.36 -14.61
N VAL A 854 8.24 33.13 -15.13
CA VAL A 854 9.43 32.27 -15.21
C VAL A 854 10.32 32.79 -16.33
N ALA A 855 11.56 33.16 -16.01
CA ALA A 855 12.59 33.30 -17.03
C ALA A 855 12.79 31.91 -17.66
N GLY A 856 12.52 31.80 -18.96
CA GLY A 856 12.50 30.52 -19.66
C GLY A 856 13.78 29.72 -19.45
N LYS A 857 13.61 28.45 -19.12
CA LYS A 857 14.54 27.37 -19.45
C LYS A 857 13.71 26.20 -19.95
#